data_AF-A0A9K3KCN9-F1
#
_entry.id   AF-A0A9K3KCN9-F1
#
_cell.length_a   1.000
_cell.length_b   1.000
_cell.length_c   1.000
_cell.angle_alpha   90.00
_cell.angle_beta   90.00
_cell.angle_gamma   90.00
#
_symmetry.space_group_name_H-M   'P 1'
#
loop_
_entity.id
_entity.type
_entity.pdbx_description
1 polymer ?
#
loop_
_entity_poly.entity_id
_entity_poly.type
_entity_poly.pdbx_seq_one_letter_code
_entity_poly.pdbx_strand_id
1 'polypeptide(L)'
;MSMSLTTEEDTETITTTTTTTTATSTANTATTTKSNPSMLSPLSGNDLKELVLEASTRDVQSTLDLTGLVWLEHINLVVGNEQQAEYFYIHVLGCTRDDGKSFHVNLGQQQFHLAETKKTGDDRTQVIAGSIGLVLPSLQALRQRLDRAVSSGMLKDTKFAIVQDTDSVVTVQGPWGNRFYCYQVDETESTLPPPLETPQKMTNLHSTGGLYGSRMAVRGQPGIRFIEFVVPNDGSISQIASFYRTILDCTVQEFVKDNNNNDNDNDNDPNVVTVSVGPGVHLVFVEQSDDDPNRRDVLSAALDAMKGVHICVYTHNFQSLYHRLAERNLIWTNPRFVHLDSCDTLEEAWASRTLRFRHIINSSDNDDNNDNDDDDDNDPQQHRFLYELEHETRPMRHGQYLKVPTYRPMLPSSSIATKPILSSRVLETLDPCVVLMQQLVGRYAPLWNTNDDRGGIFSLAQGVVYWKPPSSCNEALRQALSSDDDDDDDDDNNNNSLLHTYGPDQGIPELIDALRTKISTENNLTDHKVMVTVGANQAYVNCVLTLLDGQSQAVVFAPYYFNHVMAIQMVCGSDAVLVGPTSTTGIPDLEWLTNTLQSSPSRIRLVTIVNPGNPTGVSLSKEYLQQVVDICRQHNVWLILDCTYEYFTQPSLDHQPLATFGDDPHVIHIFSLSKSYALAGYRCGYVAIHNDSNNNNDDDDVDDTNSVYDNMMKIQDTIPIAPPRISQIAALGALQAGKEWVYERYGTLDESRRLILDALRPLVTMGGTGSMYVMAQLPSTLILPKEENDNDDDDDPNEAIDLRVGRRLVRDYGIAIIPGSFCGLDGWIRVCYANLPPNKCRIAAQRLQQGIQTIVLANSS
;
A
#
# COMPACT_ATOMS: atom_id res chain seq x y z
N MET A 1 52.15 35.49 -24.57
CA MET A 1 53.60 35.58 -24.24
C MET A 1 53.75 36.12 -22.83
N SER A 2 54.57 35.46 -22.01
CA SER A 2 55.23 35.90 -20.76
C SER A 2 54.36 36.49 -19.63
N MET A 3 54.09 35.80 -18.50
CA MET A 3 54.96 35.42 -17.36
C MET A 3 55.74 36.55 -16.67
N SER A 4 55.51 36.70 -15.35
CA SER A 4 56.48 36.99 -14.28
C SER A 4 55.78 36.71 -12.92
N LEU A 5 55.99 35.61 -12.19
CA LEU A 5 57.15 35.04 -11.46
C LEU A 5 57.66 35.85 -10.26
N THR A 6 57.64 35.20 -9.09
CA THR A 6 58.70 35.05 -8.05
C THR A 6 58.18 33.98 -7.06
N THR A 7 58.60 32.70 -7.07
CA THR A 7 59.84 32.00 -6.63
C THR A 7 60.11 32.00 -5.12
N GLU A 8 60.04 30.81 -4.49
CA GLU A 8 61.20 30.13 -3.89
C GLU A 8 60.92 28.62 -3.67
N GLU A 9 61.94 27.80 -3.96
CA GLU A 9 62.07 26.32 -3.99
C GLU A 9 62.31 25.75 -2.57
N ASP A 10 62.21 24.45 -2.22
CA ASP A 10 62.92 23.29 -2.77
C ASP A 10 62.40 21.91 -2.26
N THR A 11 62.74 20.93 -3.10
CA THR A 11 62.63 19.45 -3.22
C THR A 11 62.66 18.43 -2.03
N GLU A 12 61.85 17.36 -2.26
CA GLU A 12 62.09 15.88 -2.19
C GLU A 12 62.30 15.02 -0.91
N THR A 13 61.36 14.05 -0.77
CA THR A 13 61.41 12.61 -0.35
C THR A 13 62.14 12.13 0.91
N ILE A 14 61.48 11.23 1.68
CA ILE A 14 61.97 9.89 2.11
C ILE A 14 60.86 9.09 2.84
N THR A 15 60.92 7.77 2.63
CA THR A 15 60.17 6.60 3.15
C THR A 15 59.95 6.49 4.66
N THR A 16 58.89 5.78 5.08
CA THR A 16 58.89 5.03 6.35
C THR A 16 58.14 3.71 6.29
N THR A 17 58.88 2.68 6.73
CA THR A 17 58.59 1.27 6.85
C THR A 17 57.93 0.93 8.20
N THR A 18 57.27 -0.22 8.22
CA THR A 18 56.68 -0.95 9.36
C THR A 18 57.65 -1.21 10.52
N THR A 19 57.17 -1.11 11.76
CA THR A 19 57.68 -1.92 12.89
C THR A 19 56.59 -2.18 13.93
N THR A 20 56.36 -3.47 14.16
CA THR A 20 55.63 -4.10 15.27
C THR A 20 56.39 -3.89 16.58
N THR A 21 55.71 -3.49 17.65
CA THR A 21 56.17 -3.85 19.02
C THR A 21 54.98 -4.06 19.94
N THR A 22 54.99 -5.22 20.58
CA THR A 22 54.10 -5.73 21.61
C THR A 22 54.17 -4.91 22.90
N ALA A 23 53.01 -4.60 23.47
CA ALA A 23 52.89 -4.22 24.88
C ALA A 23 51.70 -4.97 25.50
N THR A 24 52.03 -6.02 26.23
CA THR A 24 51.19 -6.70 27.22
C THR A 24 50.78 -5.74 28.33
N SER A 25 49.48 -5.61 28.59
CA SER A 25 48.96 -5.18 29.90
C SER A 25 47.69 -5.94 30.26
N THR A 26 47.91 -7.05 30.99
CA THR A 26 47.09 -7.50 32.13
C THR A 26 45.58 -7.30 32.02
N ALA A 27 44.92 -8.25 31.36
CA ALA A 27 43.53 -8.55 31.63
C ALA A 27 43.43 -9.03 33.09
N ASN A 28 42.83 -8.20 33.96
CA ASN A 28 42.42 -8.62 35.28
C ASN A 28 41.32 -9.68 35.10
N THR A 29 41.73 -10.93 35.32
CA THR A 29 40.88 -12.06 35.67
C THR A 29 39.95 -11.69 36.82
N ALA A 30 38.72 -11.29 36.49
CA ALA A 30 37.58 -11.44 37.38
C ALA A 30 37.04 -12.87 37.20
N THR A 31 37.74 -13.83 37.79
CA THR A 31 37.18 -15.14 38.13
C THR A 31 35.99 -14.93 39.07
N THR A 32 34.79 -14.89 38.49
CA THR A 32 33.57 -15.33 39.16
C THR A 32 33.08 -16.60 38.49
N THR A 33 33.86 -17.68 38.66
CA THR A 33 33.31 -19.04 38.72
C THR A 33 32.43 -19.12 39.97
N LYS A 34 31.19 -18.63 39.87
CA LYS A 34 30.07 -19.22 40.58
C LYS A 34 29.41 -20.14 39.56
N SER A 35 29.52 -21.44 39.80
CA SER A 35 28.69 -22.47 39.15
C SER A 35 27.24 -22.00 39.14
N ASN A 36 26.72 -21.61 37.97
CA ASN A 36 25.35 -21.14 37.84
C ASN A 36 24.44 -22.38 37.84
N PRO A 37 23.65 -22.65 38.90
CA PRO A 37 23.07 -23.97 39.14
C PRO A 37 21.73 -24.21 38.42
N SER A 38 21.52 -23.74 37.18
CA SER A 38 20.21 -23.87 36.51
C SER A 38 20.26 -23.73 34.99
N MET A 39 21.13 -24.48 34.29
CA MET A 39 21.00 -24.61 32.84
C MET A 39 19.74 -25.42 32.54
N LEU A 40 18.70 -24.76 32.02
CA LEU A 40 17.49 -25.44 31.54
C LEU A 40 17.74 -26.12 30.20
N SER A 41 18.44 -25.44 29.28
CA SER A 41 18.85 -26.03 28.01
C SER A 41 19.85 -27.17 28.26
N PRO A 42 19.52 -28.41 27.85
CA PRO A 42 20.43 -29.55 27.96
C PRO A 42 21.51 -29.55 26.89
N LEU A 43 21.36 -28.75 25.83
CA LEU A 43 22.31 -28.64 24.72
C LEU A 43 23.12 -27.34 24.79
N SER A 44 24.37 -27.38 24.33
CA SER A 44 25.15 -26.15 24.19
C SER A 44 24.63 -25.29 23.02
N GLY A 45 24.99 -24.01 22.98
CA GLY A 45 24.65 -23.15 21.84
C GLY A 45 25.25 -23.66 20.52
N ASN A 46 26.48 -24.18 20.54
CA ASN A 46 27.08 -24.77 19.33
C ASN A 46 26.30 -26.02 18.87
N ASP A 47 25.90 -26.87 19.81
CA ASP A 47 25.08 -28.05 19.53
C ASP A 47 23.75 -27.70 18.87
N LEU A 48 23.08 -26.66 19.37
CA LEU A 48 21.83 -26.16 18.81
C LEU A 48 22.05 -25.54 17.42
N LYS A 49 23.14 -24.78 17.22
CA LYS A 49 23.50 -24.23 15.89
C LYS A 49 23.70 -25.35 14.89
N GLU A 50 24.49 -26.37 15.24
CA GLU A 50 24.78 -27.51 14.36
C GLU A 50 23.53 -28.31 14.03
N LEU A 51 22.67 -28.61 15.01
CA LEU A 51 21.40 -29.29 14.79
C LEU A 51 20.48 -28.50 13.86
N VAL A 52 20.35 -27.19 14.07
CA VAL A 52 19.52 -26.34 13.21
C VAL A 52 20.12 -26.20 11.82
N LEU A 53 21.45 -26.17 11.70
CA LEU A 53 22.12 -26.15 10.40
C LEU A 53 21.90 -27.47 9.66
N GLU A 54 22.08 -28.60 10.32
CA GLU A 54 21.80 -29.92 9.78
C GLU A 54 20.34 -30.04 9.34
N ALA A 55 19.40 -29.61 10.19
CA ALA A 55 17.99 -29.56 9.84
C ALA A 55 17.73 -28.68 8.61
N SER A 56 18.33 -27.49 8.57
CA SER A 56 18.25 -26.55 7.45
C SER A 56 18.84 -27.08 6.14
N THR A 57 19.75 -28.06 6.18
CA THR A 57 20.28 -28.70 4.95
C THR A 57 19.33 -29.72 4.36
N ARG A 58 18.44 -30.27 5.19
CA ARG A 58 17.41 -31.24 4.80
C ARG A 58 16.07 -30.58 4.46
N ASP A 59 15.92 -29.28 4.75
CA ASP A 59 14.89 -28.43 4.14
C ASP A 59 15.03 -28.51 2.61
N VAL A 60 13.95 -28.80 1.89
CA VAL A 60 13.98 -28.93 0.43
C VAL A 60 14.48 -27.61 -0.18
N GLN A 61 15.58 -27.70 -0.93
CA GLN A 61 16.35 -26.56 -1.41
C GLN A 61 15.47 -25.50 -2.10
N SER A 62 15.56 -24.27 -1.60
CA SER A 62 15.34 -22.99 -2.29
C SER A 62 13.93 -22.39 -2.44
N THR A 63 12.85 -23.00 -1.93
CA THR A 63 11.49 -22.45 -2.09
C THR A 63 10.66 -22.46 -0.82
N LEU A 64 9.62 -21.61 -0.80
CA LEU A 64 8.50 -21.56 0.16
C LEU A 64 7.68 -22.88 0.21
N ASP A 65 8.23 -24.01 -0.21
CA ASP A 65 7.56 -25.32 -0.32
C ASP A 65 7.55 -26.10 1.00
N LEU A 66 7.75 -25.41 2.13
CA LEU A 66 7.52 -25.98 3.45
C LEU A 66 6.03 -26.30 3.61
N THR A 67 5.73 -27.52 4.01
CA THR A 67 4.37 -27.91 4.39
C THR A 67 4.05 -27.37 5.79
N GLY A 68 2.76 -27.18 6.08
CA GLY A 68 2.31 -26.67 7.37
C GLY A 68 2.61 -25.19 7.63
N LEU A 69 3.56 -24.94 8.54
CA LEU A 69 3.99 -23.62 8.99
C LEU A 69 5.19 -23.14 8.17
N VAL A 70 5.10 -21.92 7.65
CA VAL A 70 6.02 -21.42 6.63
C VAL A 70 6.77 -20.15 7.02
N TRP A 71 6.40 -19.52 8.13
CA TRP A 71 7.09 -18.35 8.67
C TRP A 71 6.83 -18.16 10.16
N LEU A 72 7.88 -17.87 10.94
CA LEU A 72 7.78 -17.38 12.32
C LEU A 72 7.86 -15.85 12.29
N GLU A 73 6.76 -15.18 12.62
CA GLU A 73 6.63 -13.73 12.56
C GLU A 73 7.20 -13.07 13.81
N HIS A 74 6.66 -13.41 14.98
CA HIS A 74 7.00 -12.76 16.23
C HIS A 74 6.81 -13.68 17.44
N ILE A 75 7.51 -13.35 18.53
CA ILE A 75 7.34 -13.97 19.85
C ILE A 75 6.75 -12.94 20.80
N ASN A 76 5.71 -13.33 21.54
CA ASN A 76 5.04 -12.45 22.49
C ASN A 76 5.46 -12.79 23.92
N LEU A 77 6.04 -11.80 24.59
CA LEU A 77 6.57 -11.94 25.94
C LEU A 77 6.07 -10.79 26.83
N VAL A 78 5.56 -11.13 28.00
CA VAL A 78 5.38 -10.19 29.09
C VAL A 78 6.73 -9.98 29.78
N VAL A 79 7.23 -8.75 29.72
CA VAL A 79 8.45 -8.30 30.37
C VAL A 79 8.12 -7.41 31.55
N GLY A 80 9.11 -7.15 32.41
CA GLY A 80 8.97 -6.19 33.50
C GLY A 80 8.99 -4.75 32.95
N ASN A 81 9.77 -3.90 33.60
CA ASN A 81 9.79 -2.48 33.26
C ASN A 81 10.23 -2.18 31.81
N GLU A 82 9.49 -1.31 31.13
CA GLU A 82 9.75 -0.93 29.72
C GLU A 82 11.15 -0.36 29.50
N GLN A 83 11.71 0.43 30.42
CA GLN A 83 13.05 1.02 30.24
C GLN A 83 14.16 -0.05 30.26
N GLN A 84 14.03 -1.06 31.13
CA GLN A 84 14.96 -2.19 31.14
C GLN A 84 14.82 -3.05 29.88
N ALA A 85 13.59 -3.16 29.36
CA ALA A 85 13.31 -3.90 28.14
C ALA A 85 13.90 -3.16 26.92
N GLU A 86 13.70 -1.85 26.83
CA GLU A 86 14.30 -0.98 25.81
C GLU A 86 15.82 -1.08 25.85
N TYR A 87 16.41 -0.95 27.04
CA TYR A 87 17.86 -1.03 27.18
C TYR A 87 18.41 -2.38 26.75
N PHE A 88 17.78 -3.48 27.15
CA PHE A 88 18.25 -4.81 26.77
C PHE A 88 18.03 -5.10 25.27
N TYR A 89 16.81 -4.99 24.76
CA TYR A 89 16.54 -5.40 23.38
C TYR A 89 17.16 -4.44 22.35
N ILE A 90 17.17 -3.13 22.59
CA ILE A 90 17.72 -2.15 21.64
C ILE A 90 19.21 -1.94 21.88
N HIS A 91 19.63 -1.61 23.10
CA HIS A 91 21.02 -1.23 23.37
C HIS A 91 21.97 -2.41 23.64
N VAL A 92 21.46 -3.60 23.99
CA VAL A 92 22.27 -4.81 24.11
C VAL A 92 22.15 -5.69 22.87
N LEU A 93 20.95 -6.15 22.52
CA LEU A 93 20.78 -7.05 21.37
C LEU A 93 20.90 -6.33 20.02
N GLY A 94 20.54 -5.05 19.95
CA GLY A 94 20.62 -4.26 18.71
C GLY A 94 19.34 -4.28 17.88
N CYS A 95 18.20 -4.58 18.49
CA CYS A 95 16.89 -4.53 17.83
C CYS A 95 16.45 -3.09 17.52
N THR A 96 15.51 -2.91 16.59
CA THR A 96 14.95 -1.59 16.25
C THR A 96 13.49 -1.48 16.68
N ARG A 97 13.12 -0.38 17.35
CA ARG A 97 11.73 -0.12 17.80
C ARG A 97 10.79 0.19 16.63
N ASP A 98 9.55 -0.29 16.72
CA ASP A 98 8.45 0.13 15.83
C ASP A 98 7.92 1.52 16.17
N ASP A 99 7.34 2.21 15.18
CA ASP A 99 6.86 3.60 15.31
C ASP A 99 5.46 3.71 15.98
N GLY A 100 5.05 2.69 16.73
CA GLY A 100 3.71 2.54 17.35
C GLY A 100 3.67 2.81 18.86
N LYS A 101 2.45 2.82 19.43
CA LYS A 101 2.22 2.99 20.87
C LYS A 101 2.64 1.78 21.72
N SER A 102 2.63 0.58 21.14
CA SER A 102 3.05 -0.66 21.82
C SER A 102 4.56 -0.86 21.73
N PHE A 103 5.19 -1.39 22.78
CA PHE A 103 6.62 -1.64 22.79
C PHE A 103 6.97 -2.93 22.02
N HIS A 104 7.24 -2.79 20.72
CA HIS A 104 7.64 -3.88 19.84
C HIS A 104 8.98 -3.58 19.19
N VAL A 105 9.83 -4.60 19.08
CA VAL A 105 11.20 -4.46 18.58
C VAL A 105 11.48 -5.51 17.51
N ASN A 106 12.22 -5.10 16.48
CA ASN A 106 12.52 -5.91 15.31
C ASN A 106 13.98 -6.40 15.36
N LEU A 107 14.19 -7.66 14.96
CA LEU A 107 15.51 -8.19 14.64
C LEU A 107 15.43 -8.82 13.24
N GLY A 108 15.98 -8.11 12.24
CA GLY A 108 15.75 -8.48 10.84
C GLY A 108 14.27 -8.38 10.48
N GLN A 109 13.71 -9.47 9.95
CA GLN A 109 12.31 -9.57 9.53
C GLN A 109 11.41 -10.23 10.60
N GLN A 110 11.86 -10.35 11.84
CA GLN A 110 11.09 -10.95 12.93
C GLN A 110 11.02 -10.01 14.12
N GLN A 111 10.00 -10.17 14.98
CA GLN A 111 9.79 -9.28 16.10
C GLN A 111 9.72 -9.97 17.46
N PHE A 112 9.95 -9.17 18.49
CA PHE A 112 9.47 -9.43 19.84
C PHE A 112 8.37 -8.42 20.16
N HIS A 113 7.15 -8.89 20.46
CA HIS A 113 6.16 -8.02 21.08
C HIS A 113 6.31 -8.11 22.58
N LEU A 114 6.63 -6.97 23.20
CA LEU A 114 7.01 -6.90 24.60
C LEU A 114 5.95 -6.13 25.37
N ALA A 115 5.17 -6.83 26.18
CA ALA A 115 4.15 -6.23 27.03
C ALA A 115 4.68 -6.01 28.46
N GLU A 116 4.40 -4.87 29.08
CA GLU A 116 4.77 -4.61 30.48
C GLU A 116 3.79 -5.32 31.44
N THR A 117 4.29 -5.80 32.57
CA THR A 117 3.47 -6.36 33.66
C THR A 117 2.45 -5.35 34.19
N LYS A 118 1.14 -5.66 34.13
CA LYS A 118 0.09 -4.79 34.72
C LYS A 118 0.03 -4.94 36.24
N LYS A 119 -0.34 -3.86 36.95
CA LYS A 119 -0.50 -3.83 38.43
C LYS A 119 -1.61 -4.74 38.99
N THR A 120 -2.36 -5.43 38.14
CA THR A 120 -3.61 -6.14 38.50
C THR A 120 -3.43 -7.63 38.86
N GLY A 121 -2.21 -8.12 39.04
CA GLY A 121 -1.94 -9.34 39.81
C GLY A 121 -1.83 -10.66 39.03
N ASP A 122 -2.03 -10.68 37.70
CA ASP A 122 -1.98 -11.92 36.89
C ASP A 122 -0.86 -11.92 35.81
N ASP A 123 -0.19 -10.79 35.57
CA ASP A 123 0.90 -10.67 34.57
C ASP A 123 2.27 -10.82 35.24
N ARG A 124 2.74 -12.05 35.35
CA ARG A 124 4.14 -12.38 35.71
C ARG A 124 5.05 -12.24 34.49
N THR A 125 6.31 -11.86 34.69
CA THR A 125 7.30 -11.83 33.60
C THR A 125 7.49 -13.22 33.03
N GLN A 126 7.39 -13.34 31.72
CA GLN A 126 7.41 -14.63 31.02
C GLN A 126 8.83 -15.03 30.61
N VAL A 127 9.11 -16.32 30.74
CA VAL A 127 10.39 -16.93 30.37
C VAL A 127 10.11 -18.17 29.54
N ILE A 128 10.73 -18.28 28.37
CA ILE A 128 10.71 -19.51 27.57
C ILE A 128 11.47 -20.60 28.33
N ALA A 129 10.83 -21.74 28.54
CA ALA A 129 11.46 -22.93 29.13
C ALA A 129 12.44 -23.54 28.13
N GLY A 130 13.60 -22.91 27.95
CA GLY A 130 14.60 -23.24 26.93
C GLY A 130 15.40 -22.01 26.54
N SER A 131 15.52 -21.72 25.24
CA SER A 131 16.36 -20.63 24.74
C SER A 131 15.91 -20.10 23.37
N ILE A 132 16.46 -18.96 22.96
CA ILE A 132 16.20 -18.32 21.67
C ILE A 132 17.52 -18.15 20.93
N GLY A 133 17.63 -18.72 19.74
CA GLY A 133 18.79 -18.56 18.87
C GLY A 133 18.66 -17.31 18.02
N LEU A 134 19.61 -16.38 18.14
CA LEU A 134 19.66 -15.15 17.37
C LEU A 134 20.88 -15.12 16.46
N VAL A 135 20.68 -14.84 15.18
CA VAL A 135 21.77 -14.47 14.27
C VAL A 135 21.86 -12.95 14.24
N LEU A 136 23.07 -12.42 14.47
CA LEU A 136 23.36 -10.99 14.52
C LEU A 136 24.40 -10.62 13.45
N PRO A 137 24.45 -9.34 13.02
CA PRO A 137 25.44 -8.90 12.03
C PRO A 137 26.88 -9.06 12.50
N SER A 138 27.14 -8.89 13.80
CA SER A 138 28.50 -8.95 14.36
C SER A 138 28.47 -9.32 15.85
N LEU A 139 29.16 -10.40 16.22
CA LEU A 139 29.38 -10.75 17.62
C LEU A 139 30.35 -9.79 18.29
N GLN A 140 31.31 -9.23 17.56
CA GLN A 140 32.20 -8.20 18.08
C GLN A 140 31.41 -6.95 18.52
N ALA A 141 30.45 -6.51 17.71
CA ALA A 141 29.59 -5.39 18.06
C ALA A 141 28.69 -5.70 19.28
N LEU A 142 28.21 -6.95 19.40
CA LEU A 142 27.48 -7.41 20.58
C LEU A 142 28.38 -7.35 21.83
N ARG A 143 29.61 -7.87 21.78
CA ARG A 143 30.57 -7.82 22.91
C ARG A 143 30.79 -6.40 23.41
N GLN A 144 31.01 -5.45 22.49
CA GLN A 144 31.13 -4.04 22.85
C GLN A 144 29.88 -3.46 23.53
N ARG A 145 28.68 -3.90 23.11
CA ARG A 145 27.42 -3.51 23.76
C ARG A 145 27.28 -4.15 25.14
N LEU A 146 27.69 -5.41 25.30
CA LEU A 146 27.68 -6.12 26.58
C LEU A 146 28.63 -5.48 27.60
N ASP A 147 29.84 -5.10 27.21
CA ASP A 147 30.80 -4.39 28.08
C ASP A 147 30.20 -3.08 28.63
N ARG A 148 29.49 -2.34 27.75
CA ARG A 148 28.75 -1.13 28.14
C ARG A 148 27.58 -1.44 29.08
N ALA A 149 26.84 -2.51 28.81
CA ALA A 149 25.69 -2.91 29.61
C ALA A 149 26.07 -3.33 31.04
N VAL A 150 27.20 -4.05 31.20
CA VAL A 150 27.76 -4.39 32.51
C VAL A 150 28.15 -3.13 33.29
N SER A 151 28.63 -2.10 32.58
CA SER A 151 29.11 -0.85 33.19
C SER A 151 28.00 0.18 33.48
N SER A 152 26.84 0.09 32.83
CA SER A 152 25.80 1.14 32.89
C SER A 152 24.95 1.13 34.16
N GLY A 153 24.92 0.01 34.88
CA GLY A 153 24.06 -0.19 36.05
C GLY A 153 22.56 -0.32 35.74
N MET A 154 22.12 -0.19 34.47
CA MET A 154 20.69 -0.28 34.10
C MET A 154 20.11 -1.68 34.25
N LEU A 155 20.95 -2.69 34.11
CA LEU A 155 20.58 -4.10 34.30
C LEU A 155 21.03 -4.63 35.67
N LYS A 156 21.46 -3.75 36.57
CA LYS A 156 21.82 -4.10 37.94
C LYS A 156 20.58 -4.62 38.68
N ASP A 157 20.77 -5.62 39.53
CA ASP A 157 19.70 -6.27 40.32
C ASP A 157 18.64 -6.99 39.47
N THR A 158 18.97 -7.32 38.21
CA THR A 158 18.17 -8.19 37.32
C THR A 158 18.82 -9.58 37.17
N LYS A 159 18.19 -10.49 36.43
CA LYS A 159 18.78 -11.79 36.07
C LYS A 159 19.77 -11.71 34.89
N PHE A 160 20.11 -10.51 34.43
CA PHE A 160 21.03 -10.32 33.31
C PHE A 160 22.41 -10.92 33.59
N ALA A 161 22.93 -11.72 32.66
CA ALA A 161 24.27 -12.30 32.76
C ALA A 161 24.83 -12.64 31.38
N ILE A 162 26.14 -12.49 31.21
CA ILE A 162 26.87 -13.12 30.12
C ILE A 162 27.18 -14.55 30.58
N VAL A 163 26.52 -15.53 29.96
CA VAL A 163 26.59 -16.94 30.37
C VAL A 163 27.80 -17.62 29.75
N GLN A 164 28.08 -17.31 28.49
CA GLN A 164 29.19 -17.87 27.72
C GLN A 164 29.64 -16.84 26.67
N ASP A 165 30.95 -16.72 26.45
CA ASP A 165 31.53 -15.94 25.36
C ASP A 165 32.66 -16.77 24.73
N THR A 166 32.40 -17.27 23.53
CA THR A 166 33.34 -18.03 22.70
C THR A 166 33.41 -17.38 21.33
N ASP A 167 34.45 -17.68 20.53
CA ASP A 167 34.65 -17.04 19.23
C ASP A 167 33.42 -17.13 18.30
N SER A 168 32.68 -18.24 18.35
CA SER A 168 31.51 -18.51 17.50
C SER A 168 30.15 -18.18 18.13
N VAL A 169 30.06 -18.09 19.46
CA VAL A 169 28.80 -17.95 20.21
C VAL A 169 28.96 -17.07 21.43
N VAL A 170 28.02 -16.15 21.61
CA VAL A 170 27.83 -15.40 22.85
C VAL A 170 26.46 -15.73 23.43
N THR A 171 26.42 -16.31 24.63
CA THR A 171 25.18 -16.63 25.33
C THR A 171 24.88 -15.56 26.36
N VAL A 172 23.74 -14.90 26.22
CA VAL A 172 23.28 -13.82 27.11
C VAL A 172 21.98 -14.23 27.76
N GLN A 173 21.91 -14.11 29.09
CA GLN A 173 20.67 -14.18 29.83
C GLN A 173 20.11 -12.76 29.97
N GLY A 174 18.86 -12.56 29.56
CA GLY A 174 18.16 -11.29 29.66
C GLY A 174 17.72 -10.95 31.08
N PRO A 175 17.16 -9.73 31.30
CA PRO A 175 16.86 -9.21 32.63
C PRO A 175 15.89 -10.07 33.44
N TRP A 176 15.01 -10.82 32.76
CA TRP A 176 13.99 -11.67 33.39
C TRP A 176 14.27 -13.17 33.31
N GLY A 177 15.37 -13.58 32.66
CA GLY A 177 15.81 -14.98 32.62
C GLY A 177 15.73 -15.67 31.26
N ASN A 178 15.09 -15.06 30.25
CA ASN A 178 15.14 -15.57 28.87
C ASN A 178 16.59 -15.66 28.40
N ARG A 179 16.96 -16.79 27.79
CA ARG A 179 18.33 -17.04 27.32
C ARG A 179 18.43 -16.89 25.81
N PHE A 180 19.43 -16.15 25.36
CA PHE A 180 19.69 -15.86 23.96
C PHE A 180 21.05 -16.44 23.58
N TYR A 181 21.07 -17.34 22.61
CA TYR A 181 22.30 -17.79 21.97
C TYR A 181 22.54 -16.92 20.73
N CYS A 182 23.54 -16.05 20.78
CA CYS A 182 23.85 -15.13 19.71
C CYS A 182 24.99 -15.69 18.83
N TYR A 183 24.73 -15.75 17.53
CA TYR A 183 25.65 -16.17 16.48
C TYR A 183 25.93 -15.00 15.55
N GLN A 184 27.04 -15.05 14.81
CA GLN A 184 27.28 -14.14 13.69
C GLN A 184 26.76 -14.74 12.38
N VAL A 185 26.36 -13.89 11.43
CA VAL A 185 26.11 -14.30 10.04
C VAL A 185 27.40 -14.90 9.45
N ASP A 186 27.34 -16.14 8.92
CA ASP A 186 28.46 -16.81 8.26
C ASP A 186 28.58 -16.35 6.79
N GLU A 187 29.74 -15.78 6.40
CA GLU A 187 29.99 -15.28 5.04
C GLU A 187 29.97 -16.40 3.96
N THR A 188 30.19 -17.67 4.35
CA THR A 188 30.17 -18.81 3.44
C THR A 188 28.78 -19.41 3.20
N GLU A 189 27.79 -19.07 4.03
CA GLU A 189 26.39 -19.47 3.84
C GLU A 189 25.61 -18.49 2.93
N SER A 190 26.29 -17.47 2.39
CA SER A 190 25.71 -16.35 1.62
C SER A 190 25.37 -16.68 0.16
N THR A 191 25.09 -17.94 -0.20
CA THR A 191 24.75 -18.30 -1.60
C THR A 191 23.38 -17.79 -2.04
N LEU A 192 22.63 -17.11 -1.16
CA LEU A 192 21.46 -16.33 -1.49
C LEU A 192 21.86 -14.86 -1.71
N PRO A 193 21.41 -14.20 -2.80
CA PRO A 193 21.84 -12.85 -3.13
C PRO A 193 21.55 -11.89 -1.96
N PRO A 194 22.43 -10.92 -1.68
CA PRO A 194 22.30 -10.05 -0.53
C PRO A 194 21.00 -9.23 -0.62
N PRO A 195 20.27 -9.02 0.48
CA PRO A 195 19.16 -8.09 0.48
C PRO A 195 19.69 -6.68 0.18
N LEU A 196 18.97 -5.97 -0.69
CA LEU A 196 19.19 -4.54 -0.92
C LEU A 196 18.97 -3.79 0.40
N GLU A 197 20.05 -3.14 0.85
CA GLU A 197 20.21 -2.08 1.86
C GLU A 197 19.07 -1.87 2.89
N THR A 198 19.44 -2.05 4.17
CA THR A 198 18.71 -1.78 5.43
C THR A 198 17.81 -2.92 5.95
N PRO A 199 17.91 -3.33 7.23
CA PRO A 199 16.91 -4.22 7.85
C PRO A 199 15.53 -3.55 7.76
N GLN A 200 14.62 -4.13 6.99
CA GLN A 200 13.27 -3.58 6.85
C GLN A 200 12.46 -3.85 8.12
N LYS A 201 11.85 -2.82 8.71
CA LYS A 201 10.93 -2.95 9.84
C LYS A 201 9.71 -3.80 9.45
N MET A 202 9.21 -4.64 10.35
CA MET A 202 8.01 -5.47 10.12
C MET A 202 6.71 -4.68 9.96
N THR A 203 6.70 -3.42 10.40
CA THR A 203 5.65 -2.45 10.04
C THR A 203 5.46 -2.33 8.52
N ASN A 204 6.48 -2.62 7.71
CA ASN A 204 6.41 -2.68 6.24
C ASN A 204 5.87 -4.02 5.70
N LEU A 205 5.91 -5.12 6.47
CA LEU A 205 5.31 -6.40 6.08
C LEU A 205 3.78 -6.32 6.16
N HIS A 206 3.26 -5.68 7.20
CA HIS A 206 1.82 -5.45 7.37
C HIS A 206 1.25 -4.45 6.35
N SER A 207 2.03 -3.44 5.95
CA SER A 207 1.59 -2.42 4.98
C SER A 207 1.69 -2.88 3.52
N THR A 208 2.50 -3.89 3.22
CA THR A 208 2.61 -4.53 1.89
C THR A 208 1.69 -5.75 1.72
N GLY A 209 0.80 -6.01 2.69
CA GLY A 209 -0.12 -7.15 2.66
C GLY A 209 0.60 -8.51 2.67
N GLY A 210 1.85 -8.57 3.13
CA GLY A 210 2.69 -9.77 3.07
C GLY A 210 3.34 -10.04 1.70
N LEU A 211 3.44 -9.06 0.80
CA LEU A 211 4.17 -9.19 -0.47
C LEU A 211 5.68 -9.34 -0.22
N TYR A 212 6.13 -10.55 0.10
CA TYR A 212 7.50 -10.98 -0.13
C TYR A 212 7.55 -11.79 -1.43
N GLY A 213 8.21 -11.25 -2.46
CA GLY A 213 8.55 -12.06 -3.63
C GLY A 213 9.47 -13.20 -3.19
N SER A 214 9.02 -14.45 -3.25
CA SER A 214 9.77 -15.71 -3.10
C SER A 214 10.89 -15.81 -2.03
N ARG A 215 10.98 -14.90 -1.06
CA ARG A 215 12.17 -14.72 -0.19
C ARG A 215 11.82 -14.45 1.27
N MET A 216 10.97 -15.30 1.86
CA MET A 216 10.79 -15.37 3.32
C MET A 216 11.93 -16.15 3.98
N ALA A 217 13.19 -15.83 3.66
CA ALA A 217 14.34 -16.59 4.14
C ALA A 217 15.14 -15.81 5.18
N VAL A 218 15.15 -16.31 6.43
CA VAL A 218 16.08 -15.85 7.48
C VAL A 218 17.48 -16.47 7.27
N ARG A 219 17.62 -17.41 6.33
CA ARG A 219 18.90 -18.08 6.03
C ARG A 219 19.94 -17.06 5.54
N GLY A 220 20.99 -16.87 6.35
CA GLY A 220 22.08 -15.93 6.06
C GLY A 220 21.77 -14.46 6.39
N GLN A 221 20.72 -14.16 7.17
CA GLN A 221 20.37 -12.81 7.61
C GLN A 221 20.19 -12.71 9.13
N PRO A 222 20.33 -11.51 9.74
CA PRO A 222 20.01 -11.33 11.15
C PRO A 222 18.54 -11.65 11.45
N GLY A 223 18.26 -12.28 12.59
CA GLY A 223 16.92 -12.71 12.97
C GLY A 223 16.90 -13.82 14.01
N ILE A 224 15.70 -14.32 14.31
CA ILE A 224 15.46 -15.50 15.16
C ILE A 224 15.67 -16.75 14.30
N ARG A 225 16.63 -17.58 14.71
CA ARG A 225 16.98 -18.81 14.00
C ARG A 225 16.31 -20.04 14.57
N PHE A 226 16.13 -20.07 15.89
CA PHE A 226 15.37 -21.11 16.54
C PHE A 226 14.78 -20.65 17.85
N ILE A 227 13.75 -21.38 18.30
CA ILE A 227 13.26 -21.33 19.68
C ILE A 227 13.35 -22.74 20.24
N GLU A 228 14.12 -22.92 21.29
CA GLU A 228 14.26 -24.17 22.02
C GLU A 228 13.22 -24.23 23.13
N PHE A 229 12.54 -25.38 23.23
CA PHE A 229 11.64 -25.75 24.30
C PHE A 229 12.13 -27.05 24.94
N VAL A 230 12.30 -27.02 26.26
CA VAL A 230 12.67 -28.19 27.05
C VAL A 230 11.39 -28.89 27.48
N VAL A 231 11.28 -30.17 27.14
CA VAL A 231 10.10 -31.00 27.43
C VAL A 231 10.42 -32.01 28.54
N PRO A 232 9.43 -32.44 29.33
CA PRO A 232 9.62 -33.51 30.31
C PRO A 232 10.09 -34.80 29.63
N ASN A 233 10.92 -35.58 30.34
CA ASN A 233 11.31 -36.91 29.89
C ASN A 233 10.27 -37.96 30.30
N ASP A 234 9.14 -37.92 29.61
CA ASP A 234 8.03 -38.86 29.75
C ASP A 234 7.70 -39.57 28.42
N GLY A 235 8.62 -39.47 27.46
CA GLY A 235 8.50 -40.03 26.12
C GLY A 235 7.67 -39.18 25.17
N SER A 236 7.19 -38.00 25.59
CA SER A 236 6.31 -37.12 24.80
C SER A 236 6.90 -36.64 23.48
N ILE A 237 8.22 -36.67 23.31
CA ILE A 237 8.86 -35.99 22.18
C ILE A 237 8.49 -36.58 20.82
N SER A 238 8.31 -37.90 20.74
CA SER A 238 7.87 -38.59 19.52
C SER A 238 6.42 -38.22 19.16
N GLN A 239 5.55 -38.04 20.16
CA GLN A 239 4.18 -37.61 19.95
C GLN A 239 4.10 -36.11 19.63
N ILE A 240 4.99 -35.27 20.18
CA ILE A 240 5.14 -33.87 19.77
C ILE A 240 5.54 -33.82 18.28
N ALA A 241 6.52 -34.61 17.85
CA ALA A 241 6.89 -34.72 16.44
C ALA A 241 5.69 -35.11 15.57
N SER A 242 4.92 -36.11 16.01
CA SER A 242 3.71 -36.56 15.33
C SER A 242 2.64 -35.47 15.25
N PHE A 243 2.42 -34.69 16.32
CA PHE A 243 1.48 -33.57 16.33
C PHE A 243 1.82 -32.54 15.24
N TYR A 244 3.07 -32.06 15.21
CA TYR A 244 3.49 -31.07 14.21
C TYR A 244 3.43 -31.63 12.79
N ARG A 245 3.80 -32.90 12.61
CA ARG A 245 3.77 -33.57 11.30
C ARG A 245 2.35 -33.80 10.78
N THR A 246 1.41 -34.22 11.64
CA THR A 246 0.08 -34.69 11.20
C THR A 246 -1.00 -33.62 11.32
N ILE A 247 -0.98 -32.82 12.38
CA ILE A 247 -2.00 -31.79 12.64
C ILE A 247 -1.57 -30.47 11.99
N LEU A 248 -0.33 -30.06 12.21
CA LEU A 248 0.19 -28.82 11.61
C LEU A 248 0.82 -29.02 10.23
N ASP A 249 0.97 -30.25 9.74
CA ASP A 249 1.54 -30.56 8.43
C ASP A 249 3.00 -30.08 8.25
N CYS A 250 3.75 -29.88 9.34
CA CYS A 250 5.10 -29.34 9.32
C CYS A 250 6.15 -30.37 8.89
N THR A 251 7.26 -29.87 8.32
CA THR A 251 8.48 -30.67 8.17
C THR A 251 9.14 -30.86 9.54
N VAL A 252 9.28 -32.12 9.98
CA VAL A 252 9.80 -32.48 11.30
C VAL A 252 10.97 -33.45 11.15
N GLN A 253 12.03 -33.22 11.91
CA GLN A 253 13.22 -34.07 11.97
C GLN A 253 13.50 -34.49 13.40
N GLU A 254 13.86 -35.75 13.57
CA GLU A 254 14.08 -36.42 14.84
C GLU A 254 15.57 -36.79 14.92
N PHE A 255 16.20 -36.48 16.05
CA PHE A 255 17.61 -36.73 16.31
C PHE A 255 17.78 -37.46 17.63
N VAL A 256 18.77 -38.35 17.68
CA VAL A 256 19.28 -38.95 18.91
C VAL A 256 20.58 -38.23 19.26
N LYS A 257 20.61 -37.54 20.39
CA LYS A 257 21.79 -36.86 20.91
C LYS A 257 22.22 -37.52 22.21
N ASP A 258 23.22 -38.39 22.13
CA ASP A 258 23.76 -39.11 23.30
C ASP A 258 24.27 -38.12 24.34
N ASN A 259 23.62 -38.10 25.51
CA ASN A 259 24.10 -37.30 26.63
C ASN A 259 25.17 -38.03 27.47
N ASN A 260 25.43 -39.32 27.24
CA ASN A 260 26.48 -40.08 27.91
C ASN A 260 26.89 -41.33 27.10
N ASN A 261 28.21 -41.58 27.01
CA ASN A 261 28.83 -42.82 26.49
C ASN A 261 28.40 -44.06 27.30
N ASN A 262 27.18 -44.54 27.17
CA ASN A 262 26.79 -45.86 27.63
C ASN A 262 26.26 -46.66 26.43
N ASP A 263 27.14 -47.51 25.91
CA ASP A 263 26.90 -48.53 24.87
C ASP A 263 25.85 -49.56 25.33
N ASN A 264 24.59 -49.17 25.48
CA ASN A 264 23.45 -50.09 25.55
C ASN A 264 22.57 -49.88 24.31
N ASP A 265 22.78 -50.78 23.35
CA ASP A 265 22.27 -50.87 21.97
C ASP A 265 20.72 -50.88 21.77
N ASN A 266 19.91 -50.24 22.63
CA ASN A 266 18.44 -50.28 22.47
C ASN A 266 17.69 -48.94 22.58
N ASP A 267 18.32 -47.81 22.91
CA ASP A 267 17.65 -46.49 22.87
C ASP A 267 18.04 -45.73 21.60
N ASN A 268 17.45 -46.13 20.46
CA ASN A 268 17.46 -45.32 19.23
C ASN A 268 16.29 -44.33 19.19
N ASP A 269 15.58 -44.15 20.30
CA ASP A 269 14.45 -43.25 20.39
C ASP A 269 14.94 -41.79 20.37
N PRO A 270 14.32 -40.92 19.55
CA PRO A 270 14.77 -39.55 19.41
C PRO A 270 14.54 -38.77 20.69
N ASN A 271 15.52 -37.99 21.12
CA ASN A 271 15.44 -37.11 22.31
C ASN A 271 15.53 -35.62 21.93
N VAL A 272 15.63 -35.33 20.63
CA VAL A 272 15.58 -33.98 20.06
C VAL A 272 14.68 -33.99 18.81
N VAL A 273 13.77 -33.02 18.72
CA VAL A 273 12.89 -32.82 17.58
C VAL A 273 13.02 -31.40 17.06
N THR A 274 13.25 -31.24 15.76
CA THR A 274 13.22 -29.93 15.10
C THR A 274 12.01 -29.84 14.18
N VAL A 275 11.23 -28.78 14.32
CA VAL A 275 10.07 -28.46 13.48
C VAL A 275 10.40 -27.23 12.64
N SER A 276 10.35 -27.36 11.32
CA SER A 276 10.53 -26.22 10.43
C SER A 276 9.31 -25.30 10.49
N VAL A 277 9.56 -24.02 10.75
CA VAL A 277 8.54 -22.95 10.78
C VAL A 277 8.94 -21.79 9.87
N GLY A 278 9.79 -22.07 8.89
CA GLY A 278 10.30 -21.12 7.91
C GLY A 278 11.67 -21.56 7.41
N PRO A 279 12.15 -21.05 6.26
CA PRO A 279 13.43 -21.45 5.67
C PRO A 279 14.62 -21.29 6.64
N GLY A 280 15.06 -22.44 7.18
CA GLY A 280 16.09 -22.50 8.20
C GLY A 280 15.70 -21.98 9.59
N VAL A 281 14.43 -21.70 9.87
CA VAL A 281 13.93 -21.30 11.18
C VAL A 281 13.19 -22.46 11.82
N HIS A 282 13.59 -22.84 13.03
CA HIS A 282 13.11 -24.08 13.65
C HIS A 282 12.59 -23.88 15.07
N LEU A 283 11.51 -24.59 15.43
CA LEU A 283 11.21 -24.88 16.83
C LEU A 283 11.99 -26.15 17.20
N VAL A 284 12.71 -26.13 18.31
CA VAL A 284 13.54 -27.26 18.75
C VAL A 284 13.00 -27.74 20.09
N PHE A 285 12.48 -28.96 20.13
CA PHE A 285 12.04 -29.62 21.35
C PHE A 285 13.16 -30.55 21.81
N VAL A 286 13.53 -30.47 23.09
CA VAL A 286 14.58 -31.32 23.66
C VAL A 286 14.09 -31.93 24.96
N GLU A 287 14.21 -33.25 25.07
CA GLU A 287 13.90 -33.94 26.31
C GLU A 287 14.91 -33.62 27.41
N GLN A 288 14.38 -33.39 28.60
CA GLN A 288 15.20 -33.19 29.78
C GLN A 288 16.00 -34.46 30.12
N SER A 289 17.31 -34.34 30.36
CA SER A 289 18.11 -35.49 30.84
C SER A 289 17.67 -35.96 32.23
N ASP A 290 17.58 -37.29 32.45
CA ASP A 290 17.20 -37.91 33.74
C ASP A 290 18.18 -37.71 34.91
N ASP A 291 19.40 -37.23 34.64
CA ASP A 291 20.52 -37.33 35.59
C ASP A 291 20.49 -36.36 36.80
N ASP A 292 19.46 -35.53 36.98
CA ASP A 292 19.38 -34.62 38.14
C ASP A 292 17.93 -34.34 38.63
N PRO A 293 17.51 -34.85 39.81
CA PRO A 293 16.18 -34.59 40.35
C PRO A 293 15.90 -33.11 40.66
N ASN A 294 16.92 -32.25 40.86
CA ASN A 294 16.71 -30.81 40.99
C ASN A 294 16.24 -30.18 39.66
N ARG A 295 16.49 -30.83 38.52
CA ARG A 295 16.07 -30.33 37.22
C ARG A 295 14.57 -30.47 36.98
N ARG A 296 13.88 -31.41 37.63
CA ARG A 296 12.41 -31.55 37.52
C ARG A 296 11.67 -30.35 38.13
N ASP A 297 12.05 -29.93 39.32
CA ASP A 297 11.47 -28.74 39.98
C ASP A 297 11.79 -27.46 39.20
N VAL A 298 13.01 -27.37 38.64
CA VAL A 298 13.44 -26.25 37.80
C VAL A 298 12.65 -26.20 36.48
N LEU A 299 12.40 -27.34 35.84
CA LEU A 299 11.58 -27.42 34.63
C LEU A 299 10.12 -27.06 34.94
N SER A 300 9.55 -27.60 36.01
CA SER A 300 8.18 -27.27 36.45
C SER A 300 8.02 -25.75 36.66
N ALA A 301 8.97 -25.10 37.34
CA ALA A 301 8.96 -23.65 37.53
C ALA A 301 9.13 -22.87 36.21
N ALA A 302 9.93 -23.39 35.27
CA ALA A 302 10.11 -22.77 33.96
C ALA A 302 8.87 -22.89 33.07
N LEU A 303 8.23 -24.07 33.04
CA LEU A 303 6.96 -24.29 32.34
C LEU A 303 5.87 -23.38 32.89
N ASP A 304 5.82 -23.20 34.21
CA ASP A 304 4.91 -22.25 34.84
C ASP A 304 5.22 -20.78 34.49
N ALA A 305 6.50 -20.43 34.27
CA ALA A 305 6.91 -19.11 33.80
C ALA A 305 6.66 -18.87 32.30
N MET A 306 6.50 -19.95 31.53
CA MET A 306 6.21 -19.90 30.09
C MET A 306 4.72 -19.74 29.78
N LYS A 307 3.82 -19.98 30.75
CA LYS A 307 2.37 -19.86 30.54
C LYS A 307 1.97 -18.53 29.90
N GLY A 308 1.21 -18.61 28.80
CA GLY A 308 0.77 -17.46 28.02
C GLY A 308 1.78 -16.89 27.04
N VAL A 309 2.99 -17.45 26.94
CA VAL A 309 3.91 -17.16 25.82
C VAL A 309 3.30 -17.77 24.57
N HIS A 310 3.22 -16.98 23.51
CA HIS A 310 2.80 -17.47 22.20
C HIS A 310 3.77 -17.04 21.11
N ILE A 311 3.81 -17.88 20.09
CA ILE A 311 4.52 -17.62 18.85
C ILE A 311 3.51 -17.33 17.74
N CYS A 312 3.77 -16.32 16.94
CA CYS A 312 2.97 -16.05 15.76
C CYS A 312 3.63 -16.63 14.52
N VAL A 313 2.89 -17.47 13.81
CA VAL A 313 3.35 -18.22 12.65
C VAL A 313 2.38 -18.08 11.48
N TYR A 314 2.88 -18.19 10.26
CA TYR A 314 2.03 -18.28 9.06
C TYR A 314 1.91 -19.71 8.59
N THR A 315 0.74 -20.05 8.06
CA THR A 315 0.49 -21.31 7.35
C THR A 315 0.05 -21.06 5.92
N HIS A 316 0.50 -21.90 4.99
CA HIS A 316 0.07 -21.84 3.60
C HIS A 316 -1.36 -22.39 3.40
N ASN A 317 -1.90 -23.16 4.35
CA ASN A 317 -3.20 -23.82 4.23
C ASN A 317 -4.07 -23.62 5.48
N PHE A 318 -4.45 -22.35 5.71
CA PHE A 318 -5.18 -21.89 6.90
C PHE A 318 -6.50 -22.61 7.14
N GLN A 319 -7.29 -22.82 6.08
CA GLN A 319 -8.59 -23.49 6.19
C GLN A 319 -8.43 -24.98 6.55
N SER A 320 -7.55 -25.72 5.89
CA SER A 320 -7.35 -27.14 6.25
C SER A 320 -6.78 -27.29 7.66
N LEU A 321 -5.86 -26.40 8.05
CA LEU A 321 -5.35 -26.37 9.42
C LEU A 321 -6.47 -26.12 10.44
N TYR A 322 -7.33 -25.13 10.19
CA TYR A 322 -8.48 -24.84 11.05
C TYR A 322 -9.35 -26.09 11.25
N HIS A 323 -9.73 -26.79 10.18
CA HIS A 323 -10.57 -27.98 10.29
C HIS A 323 -9.89 -29.10 11.10
N ARG A 324 -8.60 -29.36 10.86
CA ARG A 324 -7.85 -30.39 11.62
C ARG A 324 -7.79 -30.08 13.12
N LEU A 325 -7.68 -28.80 13.49
CA LEU A 325 -7.71 -28.33 14.88
C LEU A 325 -9.12 -28.39 15.47
N ALA A 326 -10.14 -27.97 14.72
CA ALA A 326 -11.54 -27.95 15.15
C ALA A 326 -12.08 -29.37 15.38
N GLU A 327 -11.78 -30.33 14.50
CA GLU A 327 -12.13 -31.76 14.67
C GLU A 327 -11.60 -32.35 15.99
N ARG A 328 -10.51 -31.77 16.51
CA ARG A 328 -9.84 -32.21 17.75
C ARG A 328 -10.15 -31.31 18.94
N ASN A 329 -11.04 -30.33 18.77
CA ASN A 329 -11.42 -29.35 19.80
C ASN A 329 -10.22 -28.58 20.38
N LEU A 330 -9.29 -28.18 19.50
CA LEU A 330 -8.05 -27.47 19.89
C LEU A 330 -8.11 -25.96 19.66
N ILE A 331 -9.12 -25.46 18.96
CA ILE A 331 -9.34 -24.03 18.72
C ILE A 331 -9.58 -23.33 20.06
N TRP A 332 -8.88 -22.22 20.28
CA TRP A 332 -8.91 -21.48 21.54
C TRP A 332 -8.87 -19.98 21.30
N THR A 333 -9.92 -19.27 21.72
CA THR A 333 -9.93 -17.80 21.74
C THR A 333 -9.27 -17.29 23.02
N ASN A 334 -8.28 -16.40 22.90
CA ASN A 334 -7.56 -15.90 24.07
C ASN A 334 -8.44 -14.90 24.85
N PRO A 335 -8.79 -15.16 26.12
CA PRO A 335 -9.68 -14.30 26.89
C PRO A 335 -9.10 -12.89 27.12
N ARG A 336 -7.78 -12.68 26.93
CA ARG A 336 -7.15 -11.37 26.99
C ARG A 336 -7.38 -10.52 25.73
N PHE A 337 -7.70 -11.16 24.60
CA PHE A 337 -7.72 -10.53 23.28
C PHE A 337 -9.04 -10.72 22.53
N VAL A 338 -10.12 -11.16 23.17
CA VAL A 338 -11.44 -11.49 22.57
C VAL A 338 -11.96 -10.47 21.53
N HIS A 339 -11.61 -9.19 21.66
CA HIS A 339 -11.99 -8.11 20.74
C HIS A 339 -11.12 -8.02 19.46
N LEU A 340 -10.03 -8.78 19.39
CA LEU A 340 -9.03 -8.82 18.33
C LEU A 340 -8.91 -10.22 17.68
N ASP A 341 -9.26 -11.30 18.38
CA ASP A 341 -8.93 -12.67 17.96
C ASP A 341 -10.06 -13.71 18.14
N SER A 342 -11.29 -13.38 17.73
CA SER A 342 -12.36 -14.40 17.63
C SER A 342 -12.00 -15.46 16.58
N CYS A 343 -12.04 -16.72 16.98
CA CYS A 343 -11.78 -17.87 16.10
C CYS A 343 -12.69 -19.07 16.37
N ASP A 344 -13.82 -18.87 17.04
CA ASP A 344 -14.75 -19.96 17.42
C ASP A 344 -15.39 -20.62 16.18
N THR A 345 -15.50 -19.87 15.08
CA THR A 345 -15.86 -20.35 13.74
C THR A 345 -14.77 -20.07 12.71
N LEU A 346 -14.76 -20.81 11.60
CA LEU A 346 -13.82 -20.58 10.50
C LEU A 346 -14.00 -19.17 9.91
N GLU A 347 -15.24 -18.71 9.83
CA GLU A 347 -15.61 -17.37 9.38
C GLU A 347 -15.04 -16.29 10.30
N GLU A 348 -15.12 -16.48 11.62
CA GLU A 348 -14.51 -15.57 12.60
C GLU A 348 -12.98 -15.59 12.51
N ALA A 349 -12.37 -16.77 12.40
CA ALA A 349 -10.92 -16.92 12.21
C ALA A 349 -10.42 -16.24 10.93
N TRP A 350 -11.20 -16.30 9.84
CA TRP A 350 -10.91 -15.56 8.60
C TRP A 350 -11.10 -14.05 8.76
N ALA A 351 -12.14 -13.62 9.49
CA ALA A 351 -12.43 -12.21 9.73
C ALA A 351 -11.35 -11.55 10.60
N SER A 352 -10.94 -12.22 11.69
CA SER A 352 -9.84 -11.80 12.57
C SER A 352 -8.47 -12.03 11.94
N ARG A 353 -8.40 -12.81 10.85
CA ARG A 353 -7.17 -13.21 10.13
C ARG A 353 -6.18 -13.96 11.02
N THR A 354 -6.69 -14.61 12.05
CA THR A 354 -5.91 -15.34 13.03
C THR A 354 -6.71 -16.52 13.56
N LEU A 355 -6.04 -17.63 13.82
CA LEU A 355 -6.57 -18.74 14.61
C LEU A 355 -5.58 -19.03 15.72
N ARG A 356 -6.06 -19.41 16.89
CA ARG A 356 -5.21 -19.75 18.04
C ARG A 356 -5.51 -21.15 18.57
N PHE A 357 -4.48 -21.82 19.05
CA PHE A 357 -4.57 -23.04 19.84
C PHE A 357 -3.43 -23.07 20.88
N ARG A 358 -3.63 -23.75 22.00
CA ARG A 358 -2.72 -23.70 23.17
C ARG A 358 -2.01 -25.02 23.51
N HIS A 359 -2.58 -26.14 23.10
CA HIS A 359 -2.17 -27.45 23.59
C HIS A 359 -1.60 -28.31 22.46
N ILE A 360 -0.43 -28.89 22.68
CA ILE A 360 0.13 -29.99 21.90
C ILE A 360 -0.39 -31.28 22.51
N ILE A 361 -1.00 -32.13 21.69
CA ILE A 361 -1.68 -33.34 22.11
C ILE A 361 -1.13 -34.59 21.42
N ASN A 362 -1.40 -35.76 21.97
CA ASN A 362 -1.11 -37.01 21.29
C ASN A 362 -2.01 -37.17 20.05
N SER A 363 -1.41 -37.42 18.89
CA SER A 363 -2.12 -37.49 17.61
C SER A 363 -2.58 -38.90 17.21
N SER A 364 -2.19 -39.95 17.95
CA SER A 364 -2.50 -41.36 17.63
C SER A 364 -3.90 -41.81 18.07
N ASP A 365 -4.66 -40.98 18.78
CA ASP A 365 -6.03 -41.28 19.20
C ASP A 365 -7.02 -40.90 18.08
N ASN A 366 -7.14 -41.78 17.09
CA ASN A 366 -8.30 -41.85 16.20
C ASN A 366 -8.75 -43.32 16.13
N ASP A 367 -10.05 -43.54 16.34
CA ASP A 367 -10.79 -44.83 16.41
C ASP A 367 -10.76 -45.44 17.83
N ASP A 368 -11.86 -45.81 18.49
CA ASP A 368 -13.24 -46.02 18.06
C ASP A 368 -14.12 -46.22 19.32
N ASN A 369 -15.43 -46.40 19.14
CA ASN A 369 -16.31 -47.01 20.13
C ASN A 369 -15.64 -48.18 20.91
N ASN A 370 -15.64 -48.11 22.24
CA ASN A 370 -15.74 -49.31 23.07
C ASN A 370 -16.40 -48.99 24.41
N ASP A 371 -17.64 -49.46 24.54
CA ASP A 371 -18.29 -49.69 25.82
C ASP A 371 -17.56 -50.81 26.59
N ASN A 372 -17.51 -50.64 27.92
CA ASN A 372 -17.04 -51.56 28.97
C ASN A 372 -15.54 -51.54 29.26
N ASP A 373 -15.17 -50.89 30.37
CA ASP A 373 -14.72 -51.64 31.55
C ASP A 373 -14.94 -50.79 32.82
N ASP A 374 -15.60 -51.41 33.79
CA ASP A 374 -15.69 -50.95 35.17
C ASP A 374 -14.28 -50.99 35.79
N ASP A 375 -13.72 -49.83 36.15
CA ASP A 375 -12.88 -49.69 37.34
C ASP A 375 -12.69 -48.21 37.71
N ASP A 376 -12.83 -47.94 39.01
CA ASP A 376 -12.85 -46.66 39.70
C ASP A 376 -11.66 -45.72 39.42
N ASP A 377 -11.96 -44.41 39.46
CA ASP A 377 -11.04 -43.27 39.63
C ASP A 377 -9.92 -43.09 38.58
N ASN A 378 -10.20 -42.38 37.46
CA ASN A 378 -9.38 -41.26 36.94
C ASN A 378 -10.02 -40.60 35.71
N ASP A 379 -9.89 -39.28 35.61
CA ASP A 379 -10.44 -38.40 34.58
C ASP A 379 -9.99 -38.80 33.15
N PRO A 380 -10.91 -39.12 32.21
CA PRO A 380 -10.58 -39.54 30.85
C PRO A 380 -9.94 -38.44 29.98
N GLN A 381 -9.77 -37.21 30.49
CA GLN A 381 -9.08 -36.13 29.78
C GLN A 381 -7.55 -36.07 30.01
N GLN A 382 -6.98 -36.81 30.97
CA GLN A 382 -5.56 -36.65 31.34
C GLN A 382 -4.55 -37.15 30.30
N HIS A 383 -4.87 -38.14 29.47
CA HIS A 383 -3.91 -38.76 28.54
C HIS A 383 -3.72 -38.03 27.20
N ARG A 384 -4.40 -36.89 26.99
CA ARG A 384 -4.37 -36.18 25.71
C ARG A 384 -3.31 -35.07 25.64
N PHE A 385 -2.92 -34.46 26.77
CA PHE A 385 -2.10 -33.25 26.81
C PHE A 385 -0.61 -33.56 27.01
N LEU A 386 0.24 -33.14 26.05
CA LEU A 386 1.69 -33.39 26.08
C LEU A 386 2.47 -32.14 26.51
N TYR A 387 2.13 -30.98 25.95
CA TYR A 387 2.88 -29.75 26.18
C TYR A 387 2.04 -28.51 25.91
N GLU A 388 2.23 -27.46 26.71
CA GLU A 388 1.52 -26.18 26.53
C GLU A 388 2.38 -25.22 25.69
N LEU A 389 1.89 -24.86 24.50
CA LEU A 389 2.49 -23.82 23.67
C LEU A 389 1.39 -23.15 22.84
N GLU A 390 1.18 -21.87 23.08
CA GLU A 390 0.23 -21.07 22.32
C GLU A 390 0.78 -20.72 20.94
N HIS A 391 0.00 -21.02 19.91
CA HIS A 391 0.28 -20.67 18.52
C HIS A 391 -0.76 -19.68 18.04
N GLU A 392 -0.32 -18.48 17.67
CA GLU A 392 -1.12 -17.55 16.86
C GLU A 392 -0.82 -17.83 15.39
N THR A 393 -1.73 -18.50 14.71
CA THR A 393 -1.52 -18.87 13.30
C THR A 393 -2.25 -17.90 12.39
N ARG A 394 -1.58 -17.44 11.33
CA ARG A 394 -2.13 -16.53 10.33
C ARG A 394 -2.13 -17.18 8.94
N PRO A 395 -3.10 -16.86 8.07
CA PRO A 395 -3.08 -17.34 6.70
C PRO A 395 -1.95 -16.64 5.92
N MET A 396 -1.10 -17.40 5.24
CA MET A 396 -0.53 -16.91 3.99
C MET A 396 -1.71 -16.76 3.03
N ARG A 397 -2.03 -15.55 2.59
CA ARG A 397 -3.17 -15.38 1.69
C ARG A 397 -2.93 -16.20 0.42
N HIS A 398 -3.76 -17.21 0.17
CA HIS A 398 -3.90 -17.92 -1.11
C HIS A 398 -5.23 -17.56 -1.81
N GLY A 399 -6.05 -16.68 -1.21
CA GLY A 399 -7.31 -16.18 -1.76
C GLY A 399 -7.20 -14.93 -2.64
N GLN A 400 -5.96 -14.47 -2.93
CA GLN A 400 -5.64 -13.39 -3.88
C GLN A 400 -5.05 -13.92 -5.20
N TYR A 401 -5.05 -15.25 -5.42
CA TYR A 401 -4.23 -15.94 -6.44
C TYR A 401 -5.02 -16.59 -7.59
N LEU A 402 -6.11 -15.96 -8.03
CA LEU A 402 -6.65 -16.13 -9.39
C LEU A 402 -6.61 -14.80 -10.16
N LYS A 403 -5.40 -14.25 -10.31
CA LYS A 403 -5.04 -13.50 -11.52
C LYS A 403 -3.71 -14.06 -11.99
N VAL A 404 -3.73 -14.74 -13.13
CA VAL A 404 -2.57 -15.30 -13.82
C VAL A 404 -1.61 -14.15 -14.15
N PRO A 405 -0.40 -14.08 -13.58
CA PRO A 405 0.65 -13.24 -14.11
C PRO A 405 1.38 -14.07 -15.17
N THR A 406 1.24 -13.70 -16.43
CA THR A 406 2.11 -14.19 -17.49
C THR A 406 3.54 -13.75 -17.20
N TYR A 407 4.38 -14.67 -16.74
CA TYR A 407 5.82 -14.48 -16.70
C TYR A 407 6.40 -14.74 -18.11
N ARG A 408 6.80 -13.69 -18.82
CA ARG A 408 7.71 -13.84 -19.97
C ARG A 408 9.16 -13.81 -19.46
N PRO A 409 9.96 -14.84 -19.72
CA PRO A 409 11.37 -14.85 -19.36
C PRO A 409 12.16 -14.00 -20.36
N MET A 410 13.06 -13.14 -19.89
CA MET A 410 14.13 -12.60 -20.73
C MET A 410 15.48 -13.00 -20.14
N LEU A 411 16.21 -13.74 -20.98
CA LEU A 411 17.56 -14.29 -20.83
C LEU A 411 18.64 -13.19 -20.79
N PRO A 412 19.91 -13.53 -20.51
CA PRO A 412 20.85 -12.69 -19.78
C PRO A 412 21.48 -11.61 -20.66
N SER A 413 21.69 -10.41 -20.12
CA SER A 413 22.76 -9.54 -20.60
C SER A 413 23.36 -8.69 -19.47
N SER A 414 24.65 -8.94 -19.25
CA SER A 414 25.70 -7.98 -18.91
C SER A 414 25.33 -6.68 -18.18
N SER A 415 25.79 -6.61 -16.93
CA SER A 415 26.31 -5.42 -16.23
C SER A 415 25.34 -4.29 -15.83
N ILE A 416 25.52 -3.80 -14.58
CA ILE A 416 25.27 -2.43 -14.08
C ILE A 416 23.88 -2.12 -13.46
N ALA A 417 23.96 -1.58 -12.21
CA ALA A 417 23.02 -0.71 -11.46
C ALA A 417 21.59 -1.21 -11.17
N THR A 418 21.33 -1.64 -9.92
CA THR A 418 19.96 -1.81 -9.39
C THR A 418 19.29 -0.43 -9.26
N LYS A 419 18.27 -0.18 -10.08
CA LYS A 419 17.49 1.06 -10.02
C LYS A 419 16.63 1.09 -8.75
N PRO A 420 16.49 2.25 -8.09
CA PRO A 420 15.61 2.43 -6.93
C PRO A 420 14.15 2.08 -7.26
N ILE A 421 13.42 1.57 -6.25
CA ILE A 421 12.02 1.14 -6.36
C ILE A 421 11.08 2.35 -6.23
N LEU A 422 10.06 2.43 -7.10
CA LEU A 422 9.02 3.46 -7.08
C LEU A 422 7.86 3.08 -6.13
N SER A 423 7.12 4.08 -5.65
CA SER A 423 5.96 3.85 -4.75
C SER A 423 4.88 2.99 -5.43
N SER A 424 4.38 1.96 -4.73
CA SER A 424 3.34 1.05 -5.26
C SER A 424 2.07 1.77 -5.68
N ARG A 425 1.60 2.76 -4.90
CA ARG A 425 0.43 3.57 -5.25
C ARG A 425 0.60 4.30 -6.59
N VAL A 426 1.83 4.71 -6.92
CA VAL A 426 2.16 5.35 -8.20
C VAL A 426 2.25 4.32 -9.32
N LEU A 427 2.81 3.13 -9.05
CA LEU A 427 2.88 2.02 -10.01
C LEU A 427 1.50 1.41 -10.33
N GLU A 428 0.58 1.43 -9.37
CA GLU A 428 -0.79 0.91 -9.49
C GLU A 428 -1.80 1.96 -9.96
N THR A 429 -1.41 3.24 -9.93
CA THR A 429 -2.22 4.30 -10.52
C THR A 429 -2.39 4.01 -12.00
N LEU A 430 -3.62 4.13 -12.50
CA LEU A 430 -3.91 3.91 -13.90
C LEU A 430 -3.00 4.77 -14.80
N ASP A 431 -2.50 4.17 -15.88
CA ASP A 431 -1.76 4.92 -16.87
C ASP A 431 -2.63 6.02 -17.49
N PRO A 432 -2.05 7.21 -17.76
CA PRO A 432 -2.81 8.32 -18.32
C PRO A 432 -3.28 7.98 -19.74
N CYS A 433 -4.56 7.67 -19.89
CA CYS A 433 -5.14 7.18 -21.14
C CYS A 433 -4.91 8.11 -22.35
N VAL A 434 -4.87 9.43 -22.13
CA VAL A 434 -4.59 10.40 -23.20
C VAL A 434 -3.17 10.24 -23.74
N VAL A 435 -2.19 9.91 -22.89
CA VAL A 435 -0.80 9.65 -23.29
C VAL A 435 -0.72 8.35 -24.07
N LEU A 436 -1.38 7.29 -23.59
CA LEU A 436 -1.47 6.01 -24.31
C LEU A 436 -2.09 6.20 -25.70
N MET A 437 -3.17 6.98 -25.80
CA MET A 437 -3.77 7.30 -27.10
C MET A 437 -2.87 8.15 -27.99
N GLN A 438 -2.08 9.07 -27.44
CA GLN A 438 -1.09 9.83 -28.21
C GLN A 438 0.03 8.94 -28.75
N GLN A 439 0.52 7.99 -27.95
CA GLN A 439 1.49 6.99 -28.39
C GLN A 439 0.92 6.12 -29.52
N LEU A 440 -0.34 5.69 -29.39
CA LEU A 440 -1.04 4.92 -30.43
C LEU A 440 -1.21 5.71 -31.74
N VAL A 441 -1.59 6.99 -31.64
CA VAL A 441 -1.66 7.89 -32.79
C VAL A 441 -0.28 8.06 -33.43
N GLY A 442 0.76 8.29 -32.62
CA GLY A 442 2.14 8.43 -33.11
C GLY A 442 2.63 7.19 -33.85
N ARG A 443 2.31 6.00 -33.33
CA ARG A 443 2.66 4.70 -33.92
C ARG A 443 2.12 4.55 -35.35
N TYR A 444 0.85 4.87 -35.57
CA TYR A 444 0.22 4.68 -36.87
C TYR A 444 0.23 5.94 -37.75
N ALA A 445 0.73 7.08 -37.25
CA ALA A 445 0.86 8.30 -38.04
C ALA A 445 1.54 8.09 -39.41
N PRO A 446 2.61 7.27 -39.56
CA PRO A 446 3.22 7.01 -40.87
C PRO A 446 2.28 6.39 -41.92
N LEU A 447 1.29 5.58 -41.51
CA LEU A 447 0.29 4.99 -42.44
C LEU A 447 -0.67 6.04 -43.03
N TRP A 448 -0.78 7.17 -42.33
CA TRP A 448 -1.65 8.29 -42.67
C TRP A 448 -0.86 9.53 -43.12
N ASN A 449 0.48 9.44 -43.15
CA ASN A 449 1.40 10.49 -43.58
C ASN A 449 1.81 10.27 -45.04
N THR A 450 0.81 10.26 -45.92
CA THR A 450 0.99 10.22 -47.37
C THR A 450 0.59 11.57 -47.93
N ASN A 451 1.25 12.05 -48.99
CA ASN A 451 0.88 13.27 -49.72
C ASN A 451 -0.49 13.17 -50.45
N ASP A 452 -1.40 12.33 -49.95
CA ASP A 452 -2.77 12.22 -50.42
C ASP A 452 -3.72 13.04 -49.54
N ASP A 453 -4.84 13.45 -50.11
CA ASP A 453 -5.83 14.34 -49.48
C ASP A 453 -6.59 13.68 -48.29
N ARG A 454 -6.05 12.62 -47.68
CA ARG A 454 -6.65 11.91 -46.55
C ARG A 454 -6.49 12.65 -45.22
N GLY A 455 -5.75 13.75 -45.13
CA GLY A 455 -5.81 14.65 -43.97
C GLY A 455 -5.35 14.04 -42.61
N GLY A 456 -4.60 12.94 -42.63
CA GLY A 456 -4.00 12.33 -41.44
C GLY A 456 -4.97 11.60 -40.50
N ILE A 457 -4.52 11.41 -39.25
CA ILE A 457 -5.32 10.86 -38.15
C ILE A 457 -6.13 12.00 -37.50
N PHE A 458 -7.44 11.81 -37.39
CA PHE A 458 -8.34 12.70 -36.68
C PHE A 458 -8.57 12.21 -35.25
N SER A 459 -8.21 13.04 -34.26
CA SER A 459 -8.43 12.71 -32.86
C SER A 459 -9.82 13.14 -32.40
N LEU A 460 -10.65 12.17 -32.06
CA LEU A 460 -11.89 12.32 -31.29
C LEU A 460 -11.67 11.84 -29.83
N ALA A 461 -10.42 11.66 -29.41
CA ALA A 461 -10.04 11.13 -28.10
C ALA A 461 -9.89 12.24 -27.05
N GLN A 462 -9.19 13.32 -27.39
CA GLN A 462 -8.81 14.36 -26.44
C GLN A 462 -9.97 15.32 -26.16
N GLY A 463 -10.21 15.63 -24.89
CA GLY A 463 -11.22 16.61 -24.47
C GLY A 463 -10.73 18.04 -24.57
N VAL A 464 -10.38 18.52 -25.74
CA VAL A 464 -10.05 19.94 -25.99
C VAL A 464 -11.03 20.53 -27.00
N VAL A 465 -11.11 21.85 -27.03
CA VAL A 465 -11.96 22.58 -27.96
C VAL A 465 -11.14 23.06 -29.16
N TYR A 466 -11.73 23.10 -30.34
CA TYR A 466 -11.02 23.46 -31.57
C TYR A 466 -10.72 24.96 -31.71
N TRP A 467 -11.38 25.82 -30.92
CA TRP A 467 -11.22 27.27 -30.97
C TRP A 467 -10.09 27.77 -30.06
N LYS A 468 -9.66 29.00 -30.31
CA LYS A 468 -8.64 29.69 -29.53
C LYS A 468 -9.28 30.49 -28.38
N PRO A 469 -8.49 30.87 -27.35
CA PRO A 469 -8.96 31.78 -26.31
C PRO A 469 -9.52 33.10 -26.86
N PRO A 470 -10.42 33.78 -26.11
CA PRO A 470 -10.89 35.12 -26.44
C PRO A 470 -9.75 36.11 -26.70
N SER A 471 -9.98 37.09 -27.57
CA SER A 471 -8.97 38.14 -27.84
C SER A 471 -8.65 38.99 -26.61
N SER A 472 -9.61 39.13 -25.69
CA SER A 472 -9.43 39.81 -24.40
C SER A 472 -8.38 39.15 -23.52
N CYS A 473 -8.14 37.83 -23.63
CA CYS A 473 -7.02 37.18 -22.95
C CYS A 473 -5.67 37.73 -23.43
N ASN A 474 -5.50 37.90 -24.74
CA ASN A 474 -4.27 38.44 -25.31
C ASN A 474 -4.10 39.91 -24.95
N GLU A 475 -5.20 40.66 -24.87
CA GLU A 475 -5.17 42.07 -24.46
C GLU A 475 -4.74 42.23 -23.01
N ALA A 476 -5.34 41.46 -22.10
CA ALA A 476 -4.95 41.44 -20.69
C ALA A 476 -3.47 41.09 -20.52
N LEU A 477 -2.96 40.10 -21.26
CA LEU A 477 -1.55 39.72 -21.23
C LEU A 477 -0.62 40.83 -21.76
N ARG A 478 -0.96 41.48 -22.87
CA ARG A 478 -0.16 42.60 -23.40
C ARG A 478 -0.12 43.78 -22.45
N GLN A 479 -1.27 44.09 -21.84
CA GLN A 479 -1.38 45.16 -20.87
C GLN A 479 -0.48 44.88 -19.66
N ALA A 480 -0.54 43.66 -19.12
CA ALA A 480 0.30 43.27 -17.98
C ALA A 480 1.80 43.25 -18.30
N LEU A 481 2.20 42.83 -19.51
CA LEU A 481 3.59 42.89 -19.95
C LEU A 481 4.08 44.34 -20.11
N SER A 482 3.21 45.24 -20.58
CA SER A 482 3.59 46.65 -20.77
C SER A 482 3.76 47.39 -19.44
N SER A 483 2.98 47.02 -18.42
CA SER A 483 3.11 47.58 -17.06
C SER A 483 4.28 47.00 -16.27
N ASP A 484 4.82 45.85 -16.68
CA ASP A 484 5.98 45.21 -16.02
C ASP A 484 7.31 45.89 -16.38
N ASP A 485 7.38 46.61 -17.51
CA ASP A 485 8.60 47.26 -18.02
C ASP A 485 8.87 48.67 -17.40
N ASP A 486 7.94 49.22 -16.62
CA ASP A 486 7.97 50.62 -16.13
C ASP A 486 8.54 50.79 -14.68
N ASP A 487 8.95 49.72 -13.99
CA ASP A 487 9.30 49.70 -12.54
C ASP A 487 10.83 49.71 -12.23
N ASP A 488 11.68 50.29 -13.08
CA ASP A 488 13.15 50.27 -12.90
C ASP A 488 13.72 51.32 -11.89
N ASP A 489 12.90 52.20 -11.28
CA ASP A 489 13.45 53.40 -10.59
C ASP A 489 12.83 53.85 -9.24
N ASP A 490 11.93 53.11 -8.56
CA ASP A 490 11.43 53.54 -7.23
C ASP A 490 11.55 52.46 -6.13
N ASP A 491 12.36 52.79 -5.13
CA ASP A 491 12.69 52.07 -3.88
C ASP A 491 11.51 52.06 -2.88
N ASP A 492 10.28 51.87 -3.38
CA ASP A 492 9.07 51.68 -2.57
C ASP A 492 8.60 50.23 -2.71
N ASN A 493 8.88 49.44 -1.66
CA ASN A 493 8.62 48.01 -1.47
C ASN A 493 7.14 47.56 -1.56
N ASN A 494 6.32 48.10 -2.47
CA ASN A 494 4.89 47.82 -2.51
C ASN A 494 4.24 47.63 -3.89
N ASN A 495 5.00 47.63 -4.99
CA ASN A 495 4.44 47.25 -6.31
C ASN A 495 4.51 45.75 -6.54
N ASN A 496 3.43 45.08 -6.11
CA ASN A 496 3.12 43.67 -6.31
C ASN A 496 2.82 43.32 -7.79
N SER A 497 3.41 44.04 -8.77
CA SER A 497 3.00 44.02 -10.18
C SER A 497 3.80 43.02 -11.03
N LEU A 498 5.06 42.78 -10.69
CA LEU A 498 5.99 41.99 -11.51
C LEU A 498 5.48 40.57 -11.77
N LEU A 499 5.20 40.21 -13.04
CA LEU A 499 4.63 38.93 -13.46
C LEU A 499 5.50 37.71 -13.11
N HIS A 500 6.79 37.93 -12.86
CA HIS A 500 7.77 36.90 -12.54
C HIS A 500 7.89 36.61 -11.02
N THR A 501 7.26 37.41 -10.17
CA THR A 501 7.30 37.24 -8.70
C THR A 501 6.22 36.30 -8.19
N TYR A 502 6.37 35.84 -6.93
CA TYR A 502 5.32 35.08 -6.27
C TYR A 502 4.03 35.92 -6.17
N GLY A 503 2.89 35.27 -6.36
CA GLY A 503 1.57 35.84 -6.07
C GLY A 503 1.01 35.26 -4.77
N PRO A 504 -0.12 35.77 -4.27
CA PRO A 504 -0.80 35.15 -3.14
C PRO A 504 -1.22 33.71 -3.47
N ASP A 505 -1.08 32.79 -2.52
CA ASP A 505 -1.29 31.35 -2.72
C ASP A 505 -2.70 31.01 -3.26
N GLN A 506 -3.70 31.73 -2.75
CA GLN A 506 -5.10 31.59 -3.17
C GLN A 506 -5.38 32.15 -4.56
N GLY A 507 -4.51 33.01 -5.10
CA GLY A 507 -4.70 33.74 -6.35
C GLY A 507 -4.63 35.27 -6.17
N ILE A 508 -4.41 35.97 -7.28
CA ILE A 508 -4.35 37.45 -7.28
C ILE A 508 -5.72 38.02 -6.90
N PRO A 509 -5.78 39.09 -6.07
CA PRO A 509 -7.03 39.61 -5.53
C PRO A 509 -8.06 39.94 -6.61
N GLU A 510 -7.62 40.50 -7.74
CA GLU A 510 -8.48 40.89 -8.86
C GLU A 510 -9.20 39.69 -9.47
N LEU A 511 -8.52 38.56 -9.60
CA LEU A 511 -9.11 37.33 -10.13
C LEU A 511 -10.04 36.69 -9.11
N ILE A 512 -9.67 36.69 -7.82
CA ILE A 512 -10.54 36.22 -6.75
C ILE A 512 -11.86 36.98 -6.74
N ASP A 513 -11.82 38.32 -6.78
CA ASP A 513 -13.02 39.15 -6.76
C ASP A 513 -13.89 38.94 -8.01
N ALA A 514 -13.26 38.83 -9.19
CA ALA A 514 -13.95 38.51 -10.43
C ALA A 514 -14.64 37.14 -10.39
N LEU A 515 -13.96 36.13 -9.83
CA LEU A 515 -14.50 34.77 -9.68
C LEU A 515 -15.63 34.71 -8.65
N ARG A 516 -15.50 35.40 -7.50
CA ARG A 516 -16.57 35.50 -6.48
C ARG A 516 -17.81 36.17 -7.06
N THR A 517 -17.62 37.23 -7.84
CA THR A 517 -18.72 37.89 -8.57
C THR A 517 -19.37 36.91 -9.55
N LYS A 518 -18.59 36.19 -10.35
CA LYS A 518 -19.09 35.21 -11.31
C LYS A 518 -19.91 34.10 -10.62
N ILE A 519 -19.38 33.44 -9.58
CA ILE A 519 -20.09 32.34 -8.92
C ILE A 519 -21.32 32.82 -8.14
N SER A 520 -21.30 34.03 -7.58
CA SER A 520 -22.45 34.61 -6.92
C SER A 520 -23.58 34.90 -7.92
N THR A 521 -23.26 35.54 -9.05
CA THR A 521 -24.24 35.96 -10.05
C THR A 521 -24.76 34.83 -10.93
N GLU A 522 -23.92 33.86 -11.29
CA GLU A 522 -24.27 32.81 -12.24
C GLU A 522 -24.66 31.49 -11.57
N ASN A 523 -24.10 31.21 -10.40
CA ASN A 523 -24.27 29.93 -9.71
C ASN A 523 -25.00 30.08 -8.36
N ASN A 524 -25.28 31.30 -7.87
CA ASN A 524 -25.85 31.55 -6.54
C ASN A 524 -24.96 31.03 -5.39
N LEU A 525 -23.64 31.04 -5.57
CA LEU A 525 -22.67 30.73 -4.52
C LEU A 525 -22.22 32.03 -3.85
N THR A 526 -23.01 32.54 -2.91
CA THR A 526 -22.81 33.88 -2.31
C THR A 526 -21.86 33.88 -1.12
N ASP A 527 -21.83 32.81 -0.33
CA ASP A 527 -21.05 32.72 0.92
C ASP A 527 -19.84 31.79 0.83
N HIS A 528 -19.08 31.91 -0.26
CA HIS A 528 -17.98 30.98 -0.58
C HIS A 528 -16.63 31.69 -0.60
N LYS A 529 -15.60 31.00 -0.10
CA LYS A 529 -14.19 31.29 -0.37
C LYS A 529 -13.80 30.67 -1.71
N VAL A 530 -12.88 31.33 -2.43
CA VAL A 530 -12.38 30.87 -3.73
C VAL A 530 -10.88 30.69 -3.65
N MET A 531 -10.38 29.57 -4.16
CA MET A 531 -8.95 29.33 -4.34
C MET A 531 -8.69 29.00 -5.81
N VAL A 532 -7.87 29.81 -6.47
CA VAL A 532 -7.40 29.58 -7.83
C VAL A 532 -6.38 28.44 -7.81
N THR A 533 -6.47 27.56 -8.81
CA THR A 533 -5.64 26.35 -8.92
C THR A 533 -5.08 26.23 -10.33
N VAL A 534 -4.05 25.40 -10.48
CA VAL A 534 -3.38 25.01 -11.73
C VAL A 534 -4.27 24.05 -12.54
N GLY A 535 -5.47 24.54 -12.86
CA GLY A 535 -6.56 23.78 -13.46
C GLY A 535 -7.32 22.90 -12.47
N ALA A 536 -8.52 22.48 -12.87
CA ALA A 536 -9.43 21.67 -12.06
C ALA A 536 -8.85 20.32 -11.57
N ASN A 537 -7.88 19.73 -12.29
CA ASN A 537 -7.21 18.51 -11.80
C ASN A 537 -6.46 18.77 -10.49
N GLN A 538 -5.78 19.92 -10.36
CA GLN A 538 -5.10 20.26 -9.10
C GLN A 538 -6.12 20.58 -8.00
N ALA A 539 -7.22 21.28 -8.32
CA ALA A 539 -8.32 21.46 -7.37
C ALA A 539 -8.84 20.13 -6.82
N TYR A 540 -9.03 19.12 -7.68
CA TYR A 540 -9.48 17.80 -7.25
C TYR A 540 -8.43 17.09 -6.36
N VAL A 541 -7.15 17.13 -6.74
CA VAL A 541 -6.05 16.58 -5.91
C VAL A 541 -5.99 17.26 -4.55
N ASN A 542 -6.15 18.60 -4.50
CA ASN A 542 -6.21 19.33 -3.23
C ASN A 542 -7.38 18.80 -2.38
N CYS A 543 -8.57 18.61 -2.95
CA CYS A 543 -9.70 18.04 -2.22
C CYS A 543 -9.41 16.62 -1.71
N VAL A 544 -8.81 15.75 -2.52
CA VAL A 544 -8.45 14.38 -2.11
C VAL A 544 -7.47 14.40 -0.94
N LEU A 545 -6.43 15.25 -0.99
CA LEU A 545 -5.45 15.40 0.08
C LEU A 545 -6.03 16.03 1.35
N THR A 546 -7.02 16.93 1.22
CA THR A 546 -7.69 17.54 2.37
C THR A 546 -8.63 16.57 3.07
N LEU A 547 -9.31 15.69 2.33
CA LEU A 547 -10.48 14.95 2.82
C LEU A 547 -10.25 13.45 3.06
N LEU A 548 -9.19 12.85 2.51
CA LEU A 548 -8.92 11.42 2.62
C LEU A 548 -7.64 11.13 3.41
N ASP A 549 -7.71 10.08 4.25
CA ASP A 549 -6.58 9.47 4.94
C ASP A 549 -6.27 8.06 4.38
N GLY A 550 -5.19 7.42 4.83
CA GLY A 550 -4.71 6.13 4.30
C GLY A 550 -5.65 4.93 4.44
N GLN A 551 -6.76 5.05 5.17
CA GLN A 551 -7.82 4.03 5.24
C GLN A 551 -9.17 4.54 4.72
N SER A 552 -9.26 5.80 4.28
CA SER A 552 -10.47 6.41 3.75
C SER A 552 -10.79 5.89 2.36
N GLN A 553 -12.07 5.93 2.01
CA GLN A 553 -12.56 5.59 0.68
C GLN A 553 -13.32 6.77 0.07
N ALA A 554 -13.31 6.81 -1.27
CA ALA A 554 -14.02 7.77 -2.08
C ALA A 554 -14.87 7.05 -3.12
N VAL A 555 -16.09 7.56 -3.32
CA VAL A 555 -17.04 7.05 -4.31
C VAL A 555 -16.93 7.84 -5.61
N VAL A 556 -16.79 7.11 -6.71
CA VAL A 556 -17.00 7.58 -8.09
C VAL A 556 -18.04 6.70 -8.75
N PHE A 557 -18.57 7.09 -9.91
CA PHE A 557 -19.55 6.28 -10.65
C PHE A 557 -19.00 5.90 -12.02
N ALA A 558 -19.11 4.62 -12.39
CA ALA A 558 -18.77 4.18 -13.74
C ALA A 558 -19.89 4.56 -14.73
N PRO A 559 -19.58 5.22 -15.86
CA PRO A 559 -18.22 5.56 -16.28
C PRO A 559 -17.73 6.88 -15.64
N TYR A 560 -16.47 6.90 -15.19
CA TYR A 560 -15.88 8.01 -14.44
C TYR A 560 -14.83 8.79 -15.25
N TYR A 561 -14.53 10.02 -14.84
CA TYR A 561 -13.35 10.74 -15.32
C TYR A 561 -12.08 10.13 -14.69
N PHE A 562 -11.26 9.49 -15.52
CA PHE A 562 -10.06 8.73 -15.11
C PHE A 562 -9.12 9.49 -14.17
N ASN A 563 -8.91 10.80 -14.33
CA ASN A 563 -8.03 11.55 -13.45
C ASN A 563 -8.52 11.66 -12.00
N HIS A 564 -9.83 11.55 -11.75
CA HIS A 564 -10.35 11.52 -10.38
C HIS A 564 -9.95 10.21 -9.69
N VAL A 565 -10.12 9.09 -10.39
CA VAL A 565 -9.68 7.77 -9.92
C VAL A 565 -8.17 7.76 -9.71
N MET A 566 -7.39 8.26 -10.66
CA MET A 566 -5.94 8.36 -10.54
C MET A 566 -5.52 9.22 -9.34
N ALA A 567 -6.19 10.35 -9.08
CA ALA A 567 -5.88 11.19 -7.93
C ALA A 567 -6.10 10.46 -6.60
N ILE A 568 -7.22 9.73 -6.48
CA ILE A 568 -7.50 8.90 -5.29
C ILE A 568 -6.46 7.78 -5.17
N GLN A 569 -6.13 7.10 -6.27
CA GLN A 569 -5.10 6.04 -6.30
C GLN A 569 -3.73 6.54 -5.87
N MET A 570 -3.29 7.69 -6.40
CA MET A 570 -1.98 8.27 -6.09
C MET A 570 -1.84 8.65 -4.61
N VAL A 571 -2.94 8.98 -3.94
CA VAL A 571 -2.95 9.40 -2.53
C VAL A 571 -3.18 8.21 -1.59
N CYS A 572 -4.25 7.43 -1.82
CA CYS A 572 -4.75 6.41 -0.90
C CYS A 572 -4.60 4.96 -1.40
N GLY A 573 -4.17 4.75 -2.65
CA GLY A 573 -4.08 3.43 -3.29
C GLY A 573 -5.39 3.00 -3.99
N SER A 574 -5.33 1.92 -4.76
CA SER A 574 -6.45 1.47 -5.60
C SER A 574 -7.69 1.01 -4.83
N ASP A 575 -7.51 0.45 -3.63
CA ASP A 575 -8.61 -0.02 -2.77
C ASP A 575 -9.44 1.13 -2.14
N ALA A 576 -8.96 2.38 -2.28
CA ALA A 576 -9.66 3.56 -1.82
C ALA A 576 -10.80 3.97 -2.77
N VAL A 577 -10.83 3.46 -4.00
CA VAL A 577 -11.82 3.84 -5.02
C VAL A 577 -13.01 2.87 -4.99
N LEU A 578 -14.17 3.36 -4.57
CA LEU A 578 -15.44 2.65 -4.67
C LEU A 578 -16.16 3.10 -5.94
N VAL A 579 -16.44 2.17 -6.84
CA VAL A 579 -17.06 2.48 -8.14
C VAL A 579 -18.53 2.05 -8.13
N GLY A 580 -19.42 3.04 -8.08
CA GLY A 580 -20.87 2.84 -8.18
C GLY A 580 -21.35 2.67 -9.63
N PRO A 581 -22.48 1.98 -9.84
CA PRO A 581 -23.06 1.81 -11.17
C PRO A 581 -23.82 3.07 -11.62
N THR A 582 -24.01 3.19 -12.94
CA THR A 582 -24.95 4.12 -13.56
C THR A 582 -25.99 3.36 -14.38
N SER A 583 -27.13 3.98 -14.63
CA SER A 583 -28.10 3.50 -15.61
C SER A 583 -27.51 3.48 -17.02
N THR A 584 -28.19 2.82 -17.95
CA THR A 584 -27.82 2.85 -19.39
C THR A 584 -27.85 4.26 -19.99
N THR A 585 -28.48 5.22 -19.33
CA THR A 585 -28.53 6.64 -19.70
C THR A 585 -27.50 7.50 -18.95
N GLY A 586 -26.64 6.91 -18.12
CA GLY A 586 -25.54 7.59 -17.44
C GLY A 586 -25.93 8.30 -16.15
N ILE A 587 -27.05 7.90 -15.54
CA ILE A 587 -27.52 8.44 -14.27
C ILE A 587 -26.98 7.58 -13.12
N PRO A 588 -26.28 8.14 -12.12
CA PRO A 588 -25.81 7.38 -10.97
C PRO A 588 -26.91 6.61 -10.23
N ASP A 589 -26.57 5.49 -9.61
CA ASP A 589 -27.51 4.74 -8.78
C ASP A 589 -27.51 5.27 -7.35
N LEU A 590 -28.59 5.96 -6.97
CA LEU A 590 -28.74 6.55 -5.62
C LEU A 590 -29.09 5.50 -4.56
N GLU A 591 -29.76 4.40 -4.94
CA GLU A 591 -30.05 3.32 -4.01
C GLU A 591 -28.75 2.60 -3.64
N TRP A 592 -27.93 2.29 -4.64
CA TRP A 592 -26.59 1.75 -4.41
C TRP A 592 -25.74 2.70 -3.56
N LEU A 593 -25.75 4.01 -3.86
CA LEU A 593 -25.01 5.01 -3.08
C LEU A 593 -25.45 4.97 -1.61
N THR A 594 -26.76 5.05 -1.36
CA THR A 594 -27.33 5.06 -0.02
C THR A 594 -26.94 3.80 0.76
N ASN A 595 -27.10 2.62 0.16
CA ASN A 595 -26.73 1.35 0.78
C ASN A 595 -25.22 1.26 1.05
N THR A 596 -24.40 1.78 0.14
CA THR A 596 -22.94 1.78 0.27
C THR A 596 -22.51 2.67 1.44
N LEU A 597 -23.04 3.89 1.54
CA LEU A 597 -22.74 4.80 2.65
C LEU A 597 -23.24 4.26 4.00
N GLN A 598 -24.39 3.56 4.01
CA GLN A 598 -24.93 2.91 5.21
C GLN A 598 -24.09 1.73 5.71
N SER A 599 -23.50 0.94 4.79
CA SER A 599 -22.76 -0.27 5.16
C SER A 599 -21.34 -0.02 5.67
N SER A 600 -20.75 1.14 5.36
CA SER A 600 -19.37 1.51 5.74
C SER A 600 -19.30 2.94 6.30
N PRO A 601 -20.08 3.24 7.36
CA PRO A 601 -20.10 4.58 7.94
C PRO A 601 -18.69 4.92 8.47
N SER A 602 -18.27 6.18 8.35
CA SER A 602 -16.95 6.73 8.74
C SER A 602 -15.73 6.36 7.89
N ARG A 603 -15.79 5.30 7.06
CA ARG A 603 -14.70 4.95 6.12
C ARG A 603 -14.81 5.73 4.81
N ILE A 604 -16.03 5.91 4.30
CA ILE A 604 -16.27 6.70 3.09
C ILE A 604 -16.35 8.18 3.47
N ARG A 605 -15.50 9.01 2.87
CA ARG A 605 -15.35 10.43 3.21
C ARG A 605 -15.76 11.37 2.09
N LEU A 606 -15.81 10.85 0.86
CA LEU A 606 -15.99 11.66 -0.35
C LEU A 606 -16.85 10.93 -1.38
N VAL A 607 -17.78 11.64 -2.01
CA VAL A 607 -18.48 11.27 -3.25
C VAL A 607 -18.13 12.29 -4.32
N THR A 608 -17.85 11.84 -5.55
CA THR A 608 -17.57 12.74 -6.67
C THR A 608 -18.61 12.60 -7.77
N ILE A 609 -19.18 13.74 -8.19
CA ILE A 609 -20.06 13.87 -9.35
C ILE A 609 -19.48 14.89 -10.32
N VAL A 610 -19.44 14.55 -11.61
CA VAL A 610 -19.07 15.49 -12.68
C VAL A 610 -20.35 15.90 -13.41
N ASN A 611 -20.66 17.18 -13.47
CA ASN A 611 -21.86 17.68 -14.13
C ASN A 611 -21.61 19.01 -14.88
N PRO A 612 -21.84 19.06 -16.20
CA PRO A 612 -22.15 17.95 -17.12
C PRO A 612 -21.03 16.90 -17.21
N GLY A 613 -21.40 15.63 -17.38
CA GLY A 613 -20.51 14.50 -17.16
C GLY A 613 -19.44 14.29 -18.23
N ASN A 614 -18.25 13.91 -17.76
CA ASN A 614 -17.17 13.30 -18.52
C ASN A 614 -16.88 11.94 -17.89
N PRO A 615 -17.00 10.83 -18.63
CA PRO A 615 -17.16 10.72 -20.09
C PRO A 615 -18.61 10.67 -20.60
N THR A 616 -19.61 10.64 -19.72
CA THR A 616 -21.00 10.33 -20.08
C THR A 616 -21.61 11.29 -21.09
N GLY A 617 -21.25 12.58 -21.07
CA GLY A 617 -21.92 13.59 -21.89
C GLY A 617 -23.35 13.92 -21.44
N VAL A 618 -23.67 13.57 -20.18
CA VAL A 618 -25.01 13.70 -19.59
C VAL A 618 -25.02 14.86 -18.60
N SER A 619 -26.05 15.70 -18.67
CA SER A 619 -26.35 16.69 -17.63
C SER A 619 -27.40 16.15 -16.67
N LEU A 620 -27.11 16.18 -15.37
CA LEU A 620 -28.04 15.81 -14.30
C LEU A 620 -28.93 17.00 -13.94
N SER A 621 -30.18 16.73 -13.59
CA SER A 621 -31.13 17.78 -13.17
C SER A 621 -30.81 18.29 -11.76
N LYS A 622 -31.30 19.49 -11.43
CA LYS A 622 -31.12 20.07 -10.10
C LYS A 622 -31.77 19.19 -9.01
N GLU A 623 -32.95 18.65 -9.29
CA GLU A 623 -33.71 17.79 -8.37
C GLU A 623 -33.00 16.47 -8.10
N TYR A 624 -32.33 15.92 -9.11
CA TYR A 624 -31.53 14.71 -8.94
C TYR A 624 -30.27 15.00 -8.12
N LEU A 625 -29.56 16.08 -8.42
CA LEU A 625 -28.37 16.47 -7.67
C LEU A 625 -28.70 16.85 -6.22
N GLN A 626 -29.87 17.47 -5.96
CA GLN A 626 -30.32 17.73 -4.60
C GLN A 626 -30.45 16.43 -3.79
N GLN A 627 -30.92 15.33 -4.39
CA GLN A 627 -30.97 14.03 -3.71
C GLN A 627 -29.56 13.51 -3.36
N VAL A 628 -28.58 13.70 -4.24
CA VAL A 628 -27.17 13.34 -3.95
C VAL A 628 -26.65 14.16 -2.77
N VAL A 629 -26.91 15.47 -2.78
CA VAL A 629 -26.54 16.39 -1.70
C VAL A 629 -27.18 15.95 -0.38
N ASP A 630 -28.48 15.66 -0.39
CA ASP A 630 -29.21 15.22 0.80
C ASP A 630 -28.66 13.89 1.36
N ILE A 631 -28.35 12.91 0.49
CA ILE A 631 -27.73 11.64 0.90
C ILE A 631 -26.34 11.89 1.51
N CYS A 632 -25.49 12.69 0.87
CA CYS A 632 -24.14 12.99 1.37
C CYS A 632 -24.21 13.67 2.75
N ARG A 633 -25.09 14.66 2.90
CA ARG A 633 -25.33 15.38 4.16
C ARG A 633 -25.84 14.44 5.26
N GLN A 634 -26.82 13.58 4.97
CA GLN A 634 -27.37 12.61 5.93
C GLN A 634 -26.31 11.64 6.47
N HIS A 635 -25.29 11.34 5.66
CA HIS A 635 -24.21 10.43 6.02
C HIS A 635 -22.91 11.12 6.47
N ASN A 636 -22.90 12.44 6.57
CA ASN A 636 -21.70 13.26 6.87
C ASN A 636 -20.52 12.94 5.94
N VAL A 637 -20.79 12.94 4.64
CA VAL A 637 -19.83 12.67 3.56
C VAL A 637 -19.75 13.90 2.67
N TRP A 638 -18.53 14.26 2.24
CA TRP A 638 -18.33 15.38 1.33
C TRP A 638 -18.79 15.06 -0.08
N LEU A 639 -19.44 16.01 -0.75
CA LEU A 639 -19.73 15.94 -2.16
C LEU A 639 -18.79 16.88 -2.92
N ILE A 640 -17.92 16.34 -3.77
CA ILE A 640 -17.25 17.13 -4.80
C ILE A 640 -18.15 17.16 -6.04
N LEU A 641 -18.61 18.36 -6.38
CA LEU A 641 -19.32 18.64 -7.63
C LEU A 641 -18.36 19.31 -8.62
N ASP A 642 -17.87 18.54 -9.59
CA ASP A 642 -17.02 19.04 -10.67
C ASP A 642 -17.87 19.64 -11.79
N CYS A 643 -17.84 20.98 -11.86
CA CYS A 643 -18.56 21.85 -12.77
C CYS A 643 -17.71 22.25 -13.99
N THR A 644 -16.65 21.51 -14.34
CA THR A 644 -15.70 21.83 -15.44
C THR A 644 -16.37 22.18 -16.77
N TYR A 645 -17.58 21.66 -17.02
CA TYR A 645 -18.34 21.86 -18.27
C TYR A 645 -19.57 22.76 -18.11
N GLU A 646 -19.61 23.65 -17.11
CA GLU A 646 -20.81 24.44 -16.73
C GLU A 646 -21.54 25.14 -17.89
N TYR A 647 -20.81 25.61 -18.91
CA TYR A 647 -21.42 26.31 -20.06
C TYR A 647 -21.69 25.41 -21.27
N PHE A 648 -21.33 24.13 -21.19
CA PHE A 648 -21.49 23.16 -22.28
C PHE A 648 -22.88 22.49 -22.15
N THR A 649 -23.90 23.33 -22.20
CA THR A 649 -25.32 22.96 -22.11
C THR A 649 -26.02 23.28 -23.43
N GLN A 650 -27.01 22.48 -23.80
CA GLN A 650 -27.67 22.65 -25.09
C GLN A 650 -28.37 24.02 -25.19
N PRO A 651 -28.22 24.77 -26.30
CA PRO A 651 -28.93 26.03 -26.52
C PRO A 651 -30.46 25.89 -26.45
N SER A 652 -31.00 24.73 -26.84
CA SER A 652 -32.43 24.40 -26.75
C SER A 652 -32.96 24.28 -25.33
N LEU A 653 -32.10 24.32 -24.31
CA LEU A 653 -32.46 24.35 -22.90
C LEU A 653 -32.31 25.76 -22.30
N ASP A 654 -32.42 26.82 -23.13
CA ASP A 654 -32.31 28.23 -22.71
C ASP A 654 -31.06 28.57 -21.89
N HIS A 655 -30.00 27.77 -22.03
CA HIS A 655 -28.78 27.89 -21.21
C HIS A 655 -29.10 27.98 -19.71
N GLN A 656 -30.01 27.13 -19.21
CA GLN A 656 -30.29 27.08 -17.77
C GLN A 656 -28.97 27.01 -16.97
N PRO A 657 -28.82 27.82 -15.91
CA PRO A 657 -27.64 27.78 -15.07
C PRO A 657 -27.35 26.38 -14.58
N LEU A 658 -26.06 26.03 -14.48
CA LEU A 658 -25.66 24.76 -13.90
C LEU A 658 -26.19 24.66 -12.47
N ALA A 659 -26.79 23.52 -12.14
CA ALA A 659 -27.21 23.23 -10.77
C ALA A 659 -25.99 23.21 -9.84
N THR A 660 -26.02 24.08 -8.84
CA THR A 660 -25.05 24.16 -7.73
C THR A 660 -25.84 24.41 -6.44
N PHE A 661 -25.15 24.37 -5.29
CA PHE A 661 -25.76 24.26 -3.97
C PHE A 661 -25.04 25.19 -3.00
N GLY A 662 -25.46 26.46 -2.99
CA GLY A 662 -24.83 27.49 -2.18
C GLY A 662 -25.17 27.45 -0.69
N ASP A 663 -26.25 26.75 -0.31
CA ASP A 663 -26.72 26.69 1.09
C ASP A 663 -26.25 25.41 1.82
N ASP A 664 -25.40 24.58 1.20
CA ASP A 664 -24.91 23.34 1.81
C ASP A 664 -23.39 23.37 2.04
N PRO A 665 -22.93 23.35 3.29
CA PRO A 665 -21.51 23.37 3.60
C PRO A 665 -20.76 22.08 3.21
N HIS A 666 -21.44 20.96 2.94
CA HIS A 666 -20.82 19.68 2.57
C HIS A 666 -20.46 19.57 1.08
N VAL A 667 -20.82 20.58 0.28
CA VAL A 667 -20.57 20.58 -1.17
C VAL A 667 -19.38 21.45 -1.49
N ILE A 668 -18.39 20.85 -2.16
CA ILE A 668 -17.23 21.55 -2.72
C ILE A 668 -17.40 21.62 -4.24
N HIS A 669 -17.40 22.82 -4.80
CA HIS A 669 -17.54 23.02 -6.25
C HIS A 669 -16.18 23.21 -6.89
N ILE A 670 -15.91 22.47 -7.96
CA ILE A 670 -14.71 22.65 -8.78
C ILE A 670 -15.10 23.23 -10.13
N PHE A 671 -14.42 24.29 -10.56
CA PHE A 671 -14.63 24.94 -11.83
C PHE A 671 -13.34 25.01 -12.66
N SER A 672 -13.50 25.22 -13.96
CA SER A 672 -12.39 25.19 -14.92
C SER A 672 -12.58 26.19 -16.05
N LEU A 673 -11.52 26.93 -16.39
CA LEU A 673 -11.51 27.76 -17.59
C LEU A 673 -10.95 27.00 -18.81
N SER A 674 -10.50 25.76 -18.62
CA SER A 674 -9.81 24.98 -19.65
C SER A 674 -10.68 24.71 -20.88
N LYS A 675 -11.99 24.49 -20.67
CA LYS A 675 -12.94 24.13 -21.73
C LYS A 675 -13.71 25.36 -22.20
N SER A 676 -14.33 26.06 -21.26
CA SER A 676 -15.14 27.27 -21.48
C SER A 676 -14.42 28.31 -22.32
N TYR A 677 -13.19 28.66 -21.95
CA TYR A 677 -12.44 29.76 -22.58
C TYR A 677 -11.22 29.27 -23.36
N ALA A 678 -11.16 27.98 -23.72
CA ALA A 678 -10.03 27.36 -24.41
C ALA A 678 -8.66 27.56 -23.71
N LEU A 679 -8.65 27.72 -22.38
CA LEU A 679 -7.44 27.96 -21.59
C LEU A 679 -6.75 26.65 -21.12
N ALA A 680 -6.94 25.54 -21.83
CA ALA A 680 -6.41 24.23 -21.42
C ALA A 680 -4.89 24.21 -21.23
N GLY A 681 -4.14 25.00 -22.02
CA GLY A 681 -2.68 25.15 -21.87
C GLY A 681 -2.25 26.16 -20.80
N TYR A 682 -3.12 27.12 -20.44
CA TYR A 682 -2.84 28.11 -19.39
C TYR A 682 -3.02 27.54 -17.98
N ARG A 683 -3.69 26.39 -17.83
CA ARG A 683 -3.83 25.69 -16.55
C ARG A 683 -4.46 26.56 -15.46
N CYS A 684 -5.65 27.10 -15.72
CA CYS A 684 -6.40 27.88 -14.73
C CYS A 684 -7.75 27.20 -14.40
N GLY A 685 -8.00 26.99 -13.12
CA GLY A 685 -9.25 26.51 -12.54
C GLY A 685 -9.39 27.08 -11.13
N TYR A 686 -10.46 26.72 -10.43
CA TYR A 686 -10.66 27.17 -9.05
C TYR A 686 -11.62 26.25 -8.31
N VAL A 687 -11.48 26.23 -6.98
CA VAL A 687 -12.43 25.60 -6.06
C VAL A 687 -13.22 26.69 -5.34
N ALA A 688 -14.51 26.45 -5.12
CA ALA A 688 -15.37 27.27 -4.28
C ALA A 688 -15.83 26.42 -3.08
N ILE A 689 -15.60 26.94 -1.88
CA ILE A 689 -15.85 26.23 -0.62
C ILE A 689 -16.70 27.14 0.27
N HIS A 690 -17.77 26.59 0.83
CA HIS A 690 -18.65 27.32 1.74
C HIS A 690 -17.87 27.83 2.97
N ASN A 691 -18.18 29.05 3.43
CA ASN A 691 -17.50 29.64 4.60
C ASN A 691 -17.69 28.78 5.87
N ASP A 692 -18.89 28.24 6.07
CA ASP A 692 -19.25 27.35 7.19
C ASP A 692 -18.87 25.86 6.96
N SER A 693 -17.77 25.59 6.25
CA SER A 693 -17.32 24.21 5.97
C SER A 693 -16.53 23.59 7.14
N ASN A 694 -16.78 24.03 8.37
CA ASN A 694 -16.09 23.52 9.56
C ASN A 694 -16.57 22.10 9.90
N ASN A 695 -15.64 21.26 10.38
CA ASN A 695 -15.97 19.92 10.81
C ASN A 695 -16.58 20.00 12.23
N ASN A 696 -17.87 19.66 12.36
CA ASN A 696 -18.65 19.72 13.61
C ASN A 696 -18.07 18.79 14.71
N ASN A 697 -17.02 19.23 15.40
CA ASN A 697 -16.81 18.82 16.77
C ASN A 697 -17.50 19.88 17.64
N ASP A 698 -18.59 19.48 18.32
CA ASP A 698 -19.49 20.28 19.16
C ASP A 698 -18.81 20.92 20.40
N ASP A 699 -17.53 21.27 20.35
CA ASP A 699 -16.85 21.99 21.42
C ASP A 699 -16.86 23.50 21.10
N ASP A 700 -17.55 24.26 21.94
CA ASP A 700 -17.74 25.72 21.92
C ASP A 700 -16.43 26.58 21.95
N ASP A 701 -15.26 25.98 21.71
CA ASP A 701 -13.97 26.67 21.55
C ASP A 701 -13.65 26.80 20.05
N VAL A 702 -14.31 27.76 19.39
CA VAL A 702 -14.10 28.10 17.97
C VAL A 702 -12.73 28.77 17.79
N ASP A 703 -11.72 27.96 17.52
CA ASP A 703 -10.55 28.43 16.76
C ASP A 703 -10.93 28.40 15.27
N ASP A 704 -11.17 29.58 14.68
CA ASP A 704 -11.54 29.83 13.28
C ASP A 704 -10.52 29.26 12.25
N THR A 705 -9.46 28.59 12.69
CA THR A 705 -8.35 28.07 11.86
C THR A 705 -8.52 26.62 11.39
N ASN A 706 -9.66 25.97 11.68
CA ASN A 706 -9.92 24.55 11.35
C ASN A 706 -10.88 24.31 10.16
N SER A 707 -11.16 25.31 9.31
CA SER A 707 -12.01 25.11 8.14
C SER A 707 -11.37 24.25 7.05
N VAL A 708 -12.18 23.63 6.17
CA VAL A 708 -11.68 22.91 4.98
C VAL A 708 -10.83 23.82 4.10
N TYR A 709 -11.22 25.07 3.93
CA TYR A 709 -10.48 26.03 3.10
C TYR A 709 -9.09 26.30 3.67
N ASP A 710 -8.97 26.58 4.97
CA ASP A 710 -7.70 26.95 5.59
C ASP A 710 -6.73 25.76 5.62
N ASN A 711 -7.24 24.53 5.77
CA ASN A 711 -6.44 23.32 5.65
C ASN A 711 -6.05 23.02 4.19
N MET A 712 -6.92 23.31 3.23
CA MET A 712 -6.60 23.20 1.80
C MET A 712 -5.52 24.20 1.37
N MET A 713 -5.45 25.39 1.99
CA MET A 713 -4.39 26.37 1.73
C MET A 713 -3.00 25.82 2.07
N LYS A 714 -2.86 24.96 3.08
CA LYS A 714 -1.58 24.29 3.39
C LYS A 714 -1.12 23.40 2.22
N ILE A 715 -2.05 22.71 1.57
CA ILE A 715 -1.78 21.86 0.41
C ILE A 715 -1.45 22.71 -0.82
N GLN A 716 -2.17 23.81 -1.03
CA GLN A 716 -1.89 24.79 -2.07
C GLN A 716 -0.48 25.37 -1.94
N ASP A 717 -0.10 25.81 -0.74
CA ASP A 717 1.25 26.33 -0.46
C ASP A 717 2.32 25.27 -0.76
N THR A 718 2.04 24.00 -0.47
CA THR A 718 3.00 22.90 -0.66
C THR A 718 3.17 22.47 -2.12
N ILE A 719 2.10 22.50 -2.94
CA ILE A 719 2.14 21.92 -4.30
C ILE A 719 2.54 22.99 -5.34
N PRO A 720 1.70 23.97 -5.70
CA PRO A 720 2.12 25.06 -6.58
C PRO A 720 2.66 26.31 -5.87
N ILE A 721 2.49 26.44 -4.55
CA ILE A 721 2.52 27.71 -3.82
C ILE A 721 1.36 28.61 -4.27
N ALA A 722 1.47 29.17 -5.48
CA ALA A 722 0.44 29.98 -6.12
C ALA A 722 0.31 29.63 -7.61
N PRO A 723 -0.88 29.76 -8.23
CA PRO A 723 -1.03 29.57 -9.68
C PRO A 723 -0.21 30.60 -10.48
N PRO A 724 0.33 30.25 -11.67
CA PRO A 724 1.15 31.17 -12.45
C PRO A 724 0.42 32.49 -12.74
N ARG A 725 1.05 33.64 -12.45
CA ARG A 725 0.43 34.98 -12.60
C ARG A 725 -0.07 35.23 -14.02
N ILE A 726 0.71 34.88 -15.04
CA ILE A 726 0.32 34.97 -16.47
C ILE A 726 -0.99 34.22 -16.75
N SER A 727 -1.16 33.03 -16.17
CA SER A 727 -2.39 32.25 -16.32
C SER A 727 -3.60 32.93 -15.68
N GLN A 728 -3.38 33.58 -14.53
CA GLN A 728 -4.42 34.35 -13.83
C GLN A 728 -4.81 35.62 -14.61
N ILE A 729 -3.85 36.33 -15.21
CA ILE A 729 -4.13 37.47 -16.11
C ILE A 729 -4.91 37.03 -17.35
N ALA A 730 -4.54 35.91 -17.97
CA ALA A 730 -5.29 35.36 -19.10
C ALA A 730 -6.73 34.97 -18.69
N ALA A 731 -6.91 34.48 -17.46
CA ALA A 731 -8.22 34.16 -16.89
C ALA A 731 -9.07 35.43 -16.66
N LEU A 732 -8.49 36.52 -16.17
CA LEU A 732 -9.18 37.82 -16.09
C LEU A 732 -9.68 38.27 -17.46
N GLY A 733 -8.82 38.22 -18.48
CA GLY A 733 -9.23 38.52 -19.85
C GLY A 733 -10.32 37.58 -20.38
N ALA A 734 -10.33 36.31 -19.96
CA ALA A 734 -11.39 35.37 -20.32
C ALA A 734 -12.72 35.73 -19.67
N LEU A 735 -12.74 36.08 -18.37
CA LEU A 735 -13.96 36.50 -17.67
C LEU A 735 -14.58 37.77 -18.26
N GLN A 736 -13.77 38.68 -18.81
CA GLN A 736 -14.28 39.85 -19.54
C GLN A 736 -15.07 39.50 -20.80
N ALA A 737 -14.77 38.36 -21.46
CA ALA A 737 -15.52 37.92 -22.63
C ALA A 737 -16.92 37.40 -22.26
N GLY A 738 -17.10 36.93 -21.04
CA GLY A 738 -18.38 36.45 -20.50
C GLY A 738 -18.83 35.10 -21.06
N LYS A 739 -19.88 34.54 -20.45
CA LYS A 739 -20.47 33.25 -20.82
C LYS A 739 -21.10 33.25 -22.22
N GLU A 740 -21.56 34.40 -22.70
CA GLU A 740 -22.17 34.58 -24.02
C GLU A 740 -21.17 34.22 -25.13
N TRP A 741 -19.89 34.59 -24.96
CA TRP A 741 -18.82 34.19 -25.86
C TRP A 741 -18.68 32.67 -25.92
N VAL A 742 -18.80 31.99 -24.78
CA VAL A 742 -18.72 30.53 -24.69
C VAL A 742 -19.91 29.88 -25.39
N TYR A 743 -21.13 30.37 -25.14
CA TYR A 743 -22.35 29.84 -25.76
C TYR A 743 -22.33 29.96 -27.28
N GLU A 744 -21.84 31.08 -27.84
CA GLU A 744 -21.67 31.25 -29.28
C GLU A 744 -20.77 30.14 -29.86
N ARG A 745 -19.66 29.81 -29.18
CA ARG A 745 -18.71 28.80 -29.66
C ARG A 745 -19.21 27.39 -29.45
N TYR A 746 -19.83 27.12 -28.32
CA TYR A 746 -20.44 25.82 -28.06
C TYR A 746 -21.54 25.52 -29.09
N GLY A 747 -22.35 26.50 -29.49
CA GLY A 747 -23.36 26.36 -30.55
C GLY A 747 -22.78 25.91 -31.90
N THR A 748 -21.52 26.21 -32.20
CA THR A 748 -20.86 25.72 -33.43
C THR A 748 -20.65 24.20 -33.44
N LEU A 749 -20.76 23.53 -32.28
CA LEU A 749 -20.57 22.10 -32.15
C LEU A 749 -21.84 21.29 -32.43
N ASP A 750 -22.99 21.92 -32.61
CA ASP A 750 -24.25 21.20 -32.87
C ASP A 750 -24.17 20.31 -34.11
N GLU A 751 -23.53 20.79 -35.17
CA GLU A 751 -23.29 19.98 -36.36
C GLU A 751 -22.35 18.80 -36.05
N SER A 752 -21.21 19.05 -35.38
CA SER A 752 -20.26 18.01 -34.99
C SER A 752 -20.92 16.93 -34.14
N ARG A 753 -21.72 17.34 -33.14
CA ARG A 753 -22.47 16.46 -32.25
C ARG A 753 -23.45 15.58 -33.02
N ARG A 754 -24.25 16.17 -33.92
CA ARG A 754 -25.20 15.43 -34.77
C ARG A 754 -24.47 14.42 -35.66
N LEU A 755 -23.36 14.82 -36.30
CA LEU A 755 -22.59 13.94 -37.18
C LEU A 755 -21.99 12.74 -36.44
N ILE A 756 -21.49 12.95 -35.21
CA ILE A 756 -20.98 11.87 -34.37
C ILE A 756 -22.11 10.93 -33.90
N LEU A 757 -23.24 11.47 -33.45
CA LEU A 757 -24.42 10.66 -33.11
C LEU A 757 -24.94 9.85 -34.31
N ASP A 758 -24.96 10.46 -35.50
CA ASP A 758 -25.35 9.78 -36.74
C ASP A 758 -24.37 8.64 -37.11
N ALA A 759 -23.07 8.84 -36.89
CA ALA A 759 -22.04 7.82 -37.11
C ALA A 759 -22.17 6.64 -36.12
N LEU A 760 -22.59 6.91 -34.89
CA LEU A 760 -22.75 5.92 -33.82
C LEU A 760 -24.16 5.32 -33.73
N ARG A 761 -25.12 5.78 -34.56
CA ARG A 761 -26.53 5.35 -34.56
C ARG A 761 -26.76 3.84 -34.51
N PRO A 762 -25.93 2.97 -35.11
CA PRO A 762 -26.11 1.52 -35.01
C PRO A 762 -25.87 0.94 -33.60
N LEU A 763 -25.28 1.71 -32.69
CA LEU A 763 -24.92 1.31 -31.34
C LEU A 763 -25.84 1.99 -30.31
N VAL A 764 -25.92 1.42 -29.11
CA VAL A 764 -26.57 2.08 -27.98
C VAL A 764 -25.67 3.22 -27.50
N THR A 765 -26.21 4.44 -27.44
CA THR A 765 -25.45 5.63 -27.06
C THR A 765 -25.92 6.24 -25.75
N MET A 766 -24.97 6.79 -24.99
CA MET A 766 -25.17 7.61 -23.80
C MET A 766 -24.57 9.01 -24.05
N GLY A 767 -25.27 10.06 -23.63
CA GLY A 767 -24.77 11.44 -23.71
C GLY A 767 -25.21 12.24 -24.93
N GLY A 768 -24.46 13.30 -25.23
CA GLY A 768 -24.82 14.29 -26.26
C GLY A 768 -25.84 15.33 -25.78
N THR A 769 -26.13 15.38 -24.48
CA THR A 769 -27.02 16.36 -23.84
C THR A 769 -26.27 17.44 -23.06
N GLY A 770 -25.01 17.17 -22.70
CA GLY A 770 -24.09 18.13 -22.10
C GLY A 770 -22.62 17.77 -22.34
N SER A 771 -21.73 18.61 -21.82
CA SER A 771 -20.28 18.53 -22.01
C SER A 771 -19.89 18.49 -23.50
N MET A 772 -18.97 17.61 -23.90
CA MET A 772 -18.49 17.50 -25.28
C MET A 772 -18.28 16.04 -25.72
N TYR A 773 -18.95 15.10 -25.03
CA TYR A 773 -18.74 13.67 -25.20
C TYR A 773 -20.03 12.91 -25.53
N VAL A 774 -19.85 11.77 -26.20
CA VAL A 774 -20.84 10.71 -26.37
C VAL A 774 -20.12 9.40 -26.08
N MET A 775 -20.79 8.49 -25.37
CA MET A 775 -20.36 7.11 -25.24
C MET A 775 -21.22 6.18 -26.09
N ALA A 776 -20.63 5.14 -26.67
CA ALA A 776 -21.34 4.13 -27.44
C ALA A 776 -20.93 2.72 -27.01
N GLN A 777 -21.91 1.85 -26.82
CA GLN A 777 -21.72 0.46 -26.42
C GLN A 777 -21.39 -0.40 -27.63
N LEU A 778 -20.32 -1.19 -27.53
CA LEU A 778 -20.00 -2.23 -28.50
C LEU A 778 -20.89 -3.46 -28.24
N PRO A 779 -21.31 -4.19 -29.28
CA PRO A 779 -22.10 -5.42 -29.10
C PRO A 779 -21.34 -6.44 -28.24
N SER A 780 -22.03 -7.07 -27.29
CA SER A 780 -21.43 -8.13 -26.46
C SER A 780 -21.05 -9.37 -27.27
N THR A 781 -21.59 -9.53 -28.48
CA THR A 781 -21.25 -10.61 -29.42
C THR A 781 -20.08 -10.26 -30.35
N LEU A 782 -19.48 -9.07 -30.21
CA LEU A 782 -18.33 -8.67 -31.02
C LEU A 782 -17.12 -9.54 -30.70
N ILE A 783 -16.63 -10.26 -31.70
CA ILE A 783 -15.38 -11.02 -31.62
C ILE A 783 -14.41 -10.43 -32.62
N LEU A 784 -13.35 -9.81 -32.12
CA LEU A 784 -12.22 -9.35 -32.94
C LEU A 784 -11.01 -10.22 -32.63
N PRO A 785 -10.51 -11.00 -33.60
CA PRO A 785 -9.30 -11.80 -33.41
C PRO A 785 -8.12 -10.87 -33.16
N LYS A 786 -7.12 -11.41 -32.43
CA LYS A 786 -5.81 -10.76 -32.31
C LYS A 786 -5.17 -10.70 -33.69
N GLU A 787 -4.38 -9.67 -33.92
CA GLU A 787 -3.67 -9.54 -35.18
C GLU A 787 -2.36 -10.29 -35.11
N GLU A 788 -2.12 -11.17 -36.10
CA GLU A 788 -0.98 -12.10 -36.08
C GLU A 788 0.38 -11.44 -36.44
N ASN A 789 0.40 -10.14 -36.79
CA ASN A 789 1.54 -9.50 -37.46
C ASN A 789 2.09 -8.21 -36.81
N ASP A 790 1.57 -7.76 -35.66
CA ASP A 790 2.25 -6.71 -34.90
C ASP A 790 3.33 -7.42 -34.03
N ASN A 791 4.61 -7.24 -34.39
CA ASN A 791 5.77 -7.82 -33.69
C ASN A 791 6.03 -7.16 -32.31
N ASP A 792 4.98 -6.80 -31.57
CA ASP A 792 5.11 -6.10 -30.29
C ASP A 792 5.07 -7.10 -29.12
N ASP A 793 6.05 -6.98 -28.22
CA ASP A 793 6.20 -7.80 -27.01
C ASP A 793 5.18 -7.44 -25.89
N ASP A 794 4.28 -6.48 -26.13
CA ASP A 794 3.30 -5.92 -25.18
C ASP A 794 1.85 -6.44 -25.33
N ASP A 795 1.62 -7.44 -26.19
CA ASP A 795 0.27 -7.95 -26.43
C ASP A 795 -0.26 -8.79 -25.25
N ASP A 796 -0.99 -8.14 -24.34
CA ASP A 796 -1.75 -8.80 -23.28
C ASP A 796 -2.83 -9.71 -23.92
N PRO A 797 -2.79 -11.02 -23.66
CA PRO A 797 -3.76 -11.93 -24.22
C PRO A 797 -5.21 -11.66 -23.79
N ASN A 798 -5.44 -10.83 -22.77
CA ASN A 798 -6.73 -10.44 -22.20
C ASN A 798 -7.17 -9.01 -22.55
N GLU A 799 -6.54 -8.34 -23.52
CA GLU A 799 -6.85 -6.95 -23.88
C GLU A 799 -8.36 -6.72 -24.12
N ALA A 800 -8.91 -5.67 -23.50
CA ALA A 800 -10.33 -5.32 -23.62
C ALA A 800 -10.74 -5.08 -25.08
N ILE A 801 -11.98 -5.46 -25.43
CA ILE A 801 -12.46 -5.41 -26.82
C ILE A 801 -12.50 -3.99 -27.39
N ASP A 802 -12.78 -3.00 -26.55
CA ASP A 802 -12.81 -1.58 -26.89
C ASP A 802 -11.42 -1.00 -27.18
N LEU A 803 -10.35 -1.52 -26.54
CA LEU A 803 -8.97 -1.19 -26.89
C LEU A 803 -8.62 -1.69 -28.30
N ARG A 804 -9.01 -2.93 -28.62
CA ARG A 804 -8.83 -3.52 -29.96
C ARG A 804 -9.57 -2.72 -31.04
N VAL A 805 -10.81 -2.32 -30.76
CA VAL A 805 -11.57 -1.42 -31.65
C VAL A 805 -10.85 -0.07 -31.79
N GLY A 806 -10.39 0.52 -30.69
CA GLY A 806 -9.62 1.77 -30.70
C GLY A 806 -8.37 1.69 -31.59
N ARG A 807 -7.56 0.63 -31.45
CA ARG A 807 -6.38 0.37 -32.28
C ARG A 807 -6.75 0.29 -33.76
N ARG A 808 -7.75 -0.52 -34.12
CA ARG A 808 -8.17 -0.68 -35.52
C ARG A 808 -8.76 0.60 -36.11
N LEU A 809 -9.50 1.39 -35.33
CA LEU A 809 -9.99 2.69 -35.78
C LEU A 809 -8.83 3.66 -36.09
N VAL A 810 -7.80 3.70 -35.26
CA VAL A 810 -6.62 4.55 -35.51
C VAL A 810 -5.88 4.06 -36.75
N ARG A 811 -5.60 2.76 -36.83
CA ARG A 811 -4.80 2.18 -37.91
C ARG A 811 -5.50 2.21 -39.27
N ASP A 812 -6.74 1.71 -39.34
CA ASP A 812 -7.44 1.44 -40.60
C ASP A 812 -8.31 2.60 -41.06
N TYR A 813 -8.75 3.45 -40.13
CA TYR A 813 -9.64 4.56 -40.42
C TYR A 813 -9.07 5.92 -39.99
N GLY A 814 -7.91 5.98 -39.35
CA GLY A 814 -7.29 7.24 -38.94
C GLY A 814 -8.15 7.98 -37.91
N ILE A 815 -8.83 7.25 -37.02
CA ILE A 815 -9.70 7.80 -35.99
C ILE A 815 -9.23 7.37 -34.61
N ALA A 816 -8.85 8.34 -33.78
CA ALA A 816 -8.54 8.08 -32.37
C ALA A 816 -9.77 8.36 -31.49
N ILE A 817 -10.15 7.40 -30.66
CA ILE A 817 -11.21 7.51 -29.63
C ILE A 817 -10.62 7.18 -28.26
N ILE A 818 -11.42 7.27 -27.19
CA ILE A 818 -11.02 6.73 -25.88
C ILE A 818 -11.79 5.44 -25.63
N PRO A 819 -11.11 4.29 -25.45
CA PRO A 819 -11.73 3.07 -24.95
C PRO A 819 -12.44 3.29 -23.61
N GLY A 820 -13.62 2.71 -23.44
CA GLY A 820 -14.47 2.85 -22.27
C GLY A 820 -13.89 2.19 -21.01
N SER A 821 -13.05 1.17 -21.19
CA SER A 821 -12.26 0.53 -20.12
C SER A 821 -11.41 1.54 -19.34
N PHE A 822 -10.85 2.56 -19.99
CA PHE A 822 -10.15 3.65 -19.31
C PHE A 822 -11.05 4.52 -18.43
N CYS A 823 -12.36 4.43 -18.59
CA CYS A 823 -13.35 5.13 -17.78
C CYS A 823 -14.13 4.18 -16.86
N GLY A 824 -13.68 2.93 -16.69
CA GLY A 824 -14.34 1.92 -15.88
C GLY A 824 -15.58 1.29 -16.51
N LEU A 825 -15.74 1.36 -17.84
CA LEU A 825 -16.87 0.79 -18.57
C LEU A 825 -16.42 0.03 -19.82
N ASP A 826 -15.92 -1.19 -19.61
CA ASP A 826 -15.41 -2.08 -20.66
C ASP A 826 -16.44 -2.34 -21.76
N GLY A 827 -15.96 -2.47 -23.00
CA GLY A 827 -16.84 -2.68 -24.15
C GLY A 827 -17.62 -1.43 -24.60
N TRP A 828 -17.25 -0.25 -24.11
CA TRP A 828 -17.76 1.03 -24.63
C TRP A 828 -16.64 1.84 -25.30
N ILE A 829 -17.01 2.85 -26.07
CA ILE A 829 -16.07 3.86 -26.60
C ILE A 829 -16.58 5.26 -26.27
N ARG A 830 -15.67 6.16 -25.91
CA ARG A 830 -15.92 7.59 -25.70
C ARG A 830 -15.42 8.39 -26.90
N VAL A 831 -16.29 9.24 -27.44
CA VAL A 831 -16.03 10.09 -28.60
C VAL A 831 -16.24 11.55 -28.22
N CYS A 832 -15.22 12.38 -28.43
CA CYS A 832 -15.29 13.83 -28.27
C CYS A 832 -15.63 14.50 -29.61
N TYR A 833 -16.64 15.37 -29.60
CA TYR A 833 -17.06 16.12 -30.80
C TYR A 833 -16.60 17.58 -30.82
N ALA A 834 -15.82 18.03 -29.83
CA ALA A 834 -15.33 19.42 -29.73
C ALA A 834 -13.91 19.65 -30.23
N ASN A 835 -13.09 18.60 -30.32
CA ASN A 835 -11.66 18.71 -30.64
C ASN A 835 -11.40 19.21 -32.07
N LEU A 836 -12.28 18.85 -32.99
CA LEU A 836 -12.14 19.18 -34.41
C LEU A 836 -13.12 20.28 -34.81
N PRO A 837 -12.68 21.22 -35.67
CA PRO A 837 -13.62 22.14 -36.29
C PRO A 837 -14.66 21.36 -37.13
N PRO A 838 -15.89 21.89 -37.30
CA PRO A 838 -17.00 21.13 -37.89
C PRO A 838 -16.70 20.49 -39.25
N ASN A 839 -15.94 21.17 -40.12
CA ASN A 839 -15.52 20.65 -41.41
C ASN A 839 -14.63 19.40 -41.30
N LYS A 840 -13.66 19.39 -40.39
CA LYS A 840 -12.81 18.22 -40.11
C LYS A 840 -13.58 17.13 -39.37
N CYS A 841 -14.47 17.53 -38.45
CA CYS A 841 -15.34 16.60 -37.73
C CYS A 841 -16.24 15.81 -38.68
N ARG A 842 -16.74 16.42 -39.77
CA ARG A 842 -17.50 15.71 -40.80
C ARG A 842 -16.73 14.56 -41.44
N ILE A 843 -15.47 14.78 -41.78
CA ILE A 843 -14.60 13.72 -42.34
C ILE A 843 -14.36 12.65 -41.29
N ALA A 844 -14.06 13.06 -40.05
CA ALA A 844 -13.84 12.14 -38.94
C ALA A 844 -15.07 11.26 -38.66
N ALA A 845 -16.27 11.85 -38.65
CA ALA A 845 -17.53 11.15 -38.45
C ALA A 845 -17.83 10.13 -39.55
N GLN A 846 -17.54 10.46 -40.81
CA GLN A 846 -17.69 9.51 -41.94
C GLN A 846 -16.75 8.31 -41.79
N ARG A 847 -15.49 8.54 -41.42
CA ARG A 847 -14.52 7.45 -41.18
C ARG A 847 -14.87 6.63 -39.96
N LEU A 848 -15.33 7.28 -38.88
CA LEU A 848 -15.83 6.60 -37.70
C LEU A 848 -17.00 5.68 -38.07
N GLN A 849 -17.98 6.17 -38.83
CA GLN A 849 -19.13 5.38 -39.29
C GLN A 849 -18.68 4.16 -40.10
N GLN A 850 -17.76 4.33 -41.06
CA GLN A 850 -17.21 3.24 -41.86
C GLN A 850 -16.46 2.22 -40.98
N GLY A 851 -15.69 2.70 -40.01
CA GLY A 851 -14.99 1.89 -39.04
C GLY A 851 -15.94 1.07 -38.18
N ILE A 852 -16.98 1.69 -37.62
CA ILE A 852 -18.01 0.97 -36.85
C ILE A 852 -18.70 -0.09 -37.72
N GLN A 853 -19.07 0.22 -38.97
CA GLN A 853 -19.70 -0.75 -39.87
C GLN A 853 -18.80 -1.97 -40.15
N THR A 854 -17.52 -1.72 -40.43
CA THR A 854 -16.61 -2.78 -40.92
C THR A 854 -15.92 -3.54 -39.79
N ILE A 855 -15.56 -2.86 -38.71
CA ILE A 855 -14.87 -3.46 -37.56
C ILE A 855 -15.89 -4.06 -36.61
N VAL A 856 -16.95 -3.32 -36.27
CA VAL A 856 -17.88 -3.72 -35.21
C VAL A 856 -19.02 -4.57 -35.78
N LEU A 857 -19.84 -3.99 -36.66
CA LEU A 857 -21.08 -4.65 -37.09
C LEU A 857 -20.83 -5.90 -37.96
N ALA A 858 -19.84 -5.86 -38.85
CA ALA A 858 -19.52 -7.00 -39.71
C ALA A 858 -18.91 -8.20 -38.94
N ASN A 859 -18.47 -8.01 -37.70
CA ASN A 859 -17.84 -9.04 -36.87
C ASN A 859 -18.64 -9.35 -35.59
N SER A 860 -19.89 -8.88 -35.52
CA SER A 860 -20.82 -9.21 -34.44
C SER A 860 -21.80 -10.25 -34.99
N SER A 861 -21.90 -11.41 -34.32
CA SER A 861 -22.83 -12.49 -34.68
C SER A 861 -24.19 -12.30 -34.03
#